data_AF-A0A7C4KNH1-F1
#
_entry.id   AF-A0A7C4KNH1-F1
#
_cell.length_a   1.000
_cell.length_b   1.000
_cell.length_c   1.000
_cell.angle_alpha   90.00
_cell.angle_beta   90.00
_cell.angle_gamma   90.00
#
_symmetry.space_group_name_H-M   'P 1'
#
loop_
_entity.id
_entity.type
_entity.pdbx_description
1 polymer ?
#
loop_
_entity_poly.entity_id
_entity_poly.type
_entity_poly.pdbx_seq_one_letter_code
_entity_poly.pdbx_strand_id
1 'polypeptide(L)'
;MTNPRCFWLFLCAIAALMCPETGRAAAEPPPQVLWDFSRPFNTTLIQTTDAQATPQGGRALLVETGTKHPYPGVTLKAPRERWDLSRYRSVEVFLKNTGTSNVTIHCRVDNPGADGRTNCANGSLRLEPGASGVLTVALSTTPWRLSAPLELIGMRGAPGQNERLNPANVTQILLFAGNPKTPHRFEVTQIRAVGGVTTLDAKTFIPFIDEFGQFIHADWPGKIHSVAELASRAKAEEAELAKFPGPTQRNQYGGYTGGPQLKATGFFRVEKYQGKWWLVDPEGRLFWSHGVDCVTPSSPTPISDREHYFRQLPPADSPAGRFYGSGGSAPHGYYQDKPRFRTFDFAQANLLLKYGESWPQVHADVSHRRLRSWGMNTIANWSDAAIYEMRRTPYTANLSFRSKMVEGSTGYWGKFPDVFDPEFARGIRSAVERQRGRAVGDPWCIGFFVHNELSWGDDTSLAVAALQSPPEQAAKKAFLEDLQTKYGDIAKLNAAWQTTYATWDDLRRSTNRPNLKAAGADLRAFYTRFAETYFRVIRDALKEVAPNQLYLGCRFAWVNDAAAMAAAKYCDVVSYNRYDYSVANHRLPGNLDRPTIIGEFHFGALDRGMFHTGLRPTANQEDRARKYAEYVRGALRNPQIVGTHWFQYRDQATTGRFDGENYQIGLVDICDTPYPETIRAVREVGYDLYRIRLSAP
;
A
#
# COMPACT_ATOMS: atom_id res chain seq x y z
N MET A 1 74.30 -16.66 -51.93
CA MET A 1 74.81 -17.87 -51.26
C MET A 1 74.91 -17.51 -49.79
N THR A 2 74.19 -18.04 -48.79
CA THR A 2 73.55 -19.33 -48.56
C THR A 2 72.49 -19.15 -47.46
N ASN A 3 71.33 -19.80 -47.61
CA ASN A 3 70.31 -20.04 -46.58
C ASN A 3 70.81 -21.21 -45.68
N PRO A 4 70.37 -21.41 -44.41
CA PRO A 4 69.04 -21.99 -44.18
C PRO A 4 68.30 -21.64 -42.87
N ARG A 5 66.97 -21.58 -42.98
CA ARG A 5 65.94 -22.10 -42.05
C ARG A 5 66.01 -21.71 -40.56
N CYS A 6 65.05 -20.91 -40.10
CA CYS A 6 64.54 -21.02 -38.73
C CYS A 6 63.01 -20.83 -38.67
N PHE A 7 62.40 -21.68 -37.85
CA PHE A 7 60.98 -21.93 -37.69
C PHE A 7 60.20 -20.75 -37.08
N TRP A 8 58.96 -20.59 -37.52
CA TRP A 8 57.93 -19.80 -36.85
C TRP A 8 57.52 -20.45 -35.53
N LEU A 9 57.56 -19.69 -34.43
CA LEU A 9 56.83 -20.00 -33.19
C LEU A 9 56.36 -18.67 -32.56
N PHE A 10 55.08 -18.37 -32.76
CA PHE A 10 54.33 -17.36 -32.01
C PHE A 10 54.13 -17.88 -30.58
N LEU A 11 54.72 -17.20 -29.59
CA LEU A 11 54.42 -17.41 -28.17
C LEU A 11 53.26 -16.49 -27.78
N CYS A 12 52.04 -17.02 -27.79
CA CYS A 12 50.91 -16.43 -27.07
C CYS A 12 51.07 -16.73 -25.58
N ALA A 13 51.44 -15.71 -24.80
CA ALA A 13 51.39 -15.77 -23.35
C ALA A 13 49.93 -15.76 -22.88
N ILE A 14 49.44 -16.90 -22.39
CA ILE A 14 48.18 -17.02 -21.67
C ILE A 14 48.42 -16.49 -20.25
N ALA A 15 48.00 -15.25 -20.00
CA ALA A 15 47.82 -14.75 -18.64
C ALA A 15 46.54 -15.39 -18.08
N ALA A 16 46.70 -16.44 -17.27
CA ALA A 16 45.63 -17.01 -16.48
C ALA A 16 45.18 -15.99 -15.43
N LEU A 17 44.15 -15.20 -15.75
CA LEU A 17 43.35 -14.49 -14.77
C LEU A 17 42.70 -15.53 -13.85
N MET A 18 43.23 -15.64 -12.64
CA MET A 18 42.52 -16.29 -11.54
C MET A 18 41.27 -15.46 -11.24
N CYS A 19 40.17 -15.85 -11.86
CA CYS A 19 38.84 -15.44 -11.48
C CYS A 19 38.59 -16.02 -10.08
N PRO A 20 38.24 -15.22 -9.06
CA PRO A 20 37.73 -15.79 -7.82
C PRO A 20 36.48 -16.59 -8.19
N GLU A 21 36.44 -17.86 -7.80
CA GLU A 21 35.30 -18.74 -7.97
C GLU A 21 34.06 -18.03 -7.42
N THR A 22 33.26 -17.49 -8.35
CA THR A 22 31.91 -17.06 -8.07
C THR A 22 31.18 -18.29 -7.56
N GLY A 23 30.68 -18.22 -6.32
CA GLY A 23 30.02 -19.34 -5.66
C GLY A 23 29.01 -19.98 -6.61
N ARG A 24 29.19 -21.28 -6.89
CA ARG A 24 28.20 -22.08 -7.61
C ARG A 24 26.84 -21.82 -6.98
N ALA A 25 25.96 -21.11 -7.70
CA ALA A 25 24.55 -21.06 -7.34
C ALA A 25 24.08 -22.50 -7.18
N ALA A 26 23.59 -22.87 -5.99
CA ALA A 26 23.07 -24.20 -5.77
C ALA A 26 22.01 -24.49 -6.84
N ALA A 27 22.18 -25.58 -7.59
CA ALA A 27 21.25 -25.93 -8.66
C ALA A 27 19.83 -25.99 -8.10
N GLU A 28 18.89 -25.35 -8.81
CA GLU A 28 17.49 -25.30 -8.41
C GLU A 28 16.96 -26.74 -8.25
N PRO A 29 16.33 -27.09 -7.11
CA PRO A 29 15.80 -28.42 -6.94
C PRO A 29 14.71 -28.67 -8.00
N PRO A 30 14.68 -29.86 -8.63
CA PRO A 30 13.60 -30.20 -9.55
C PRO A 30 12.26 -30.13 -8.82
N PRO A 31 11.16 -29.74 -9.48
CA PRO A 31 9.84 -29.70 -8.86
C PRO A 31 9.48 -31.01 -8.17
N GLN A 32 9.07 -30.96 -6.91
CA GLN A 32 8.56 -32.12 -6.20
C GLN A 32 7.05 -32.21 -6.39
N VAL A 33 6.61 -33.22 -7.12
CA VAL A 33 5.19 -33.54 -7.27
C VAL A 33 4.66 -34.03 -5.92
N LEU A 34 3.66 -33.34 -5.37
CA LEU A 34 2.99 -33.70 -4.13
C LEU A 34 1.75 -34.56 -4.42
N TRP A 35 1.01 -34.17 -5.45
CA TRP A 35 -0.12 -34.91 -6.03
C TRP A 35 -0.10 -34.79 -7.55
N ASP A 36 -0.25 -35.92 -8.23
CA ASP A 36 -0.45 -36.00 -9.68
C ASP A 36 -1.71 -36.83 -9.93
N PHE A 37 -2.81 -36.13 -10.21
CA PHE A 37 -4.12 -36.75 -10.43
C PHE A 37 -4.25 -37.34 -11.85
N SER A 38 -3.19 -37.24 -12.68
CA SER A 38 -3.12 -37.94 -13.96
C SER A 38 -2.72 -39.42 -13.82
N ARG A 39 -2.36 -39.85 -12.60
CA ARG A 39 -1.97 -41.22 -12.26
C ARG A 39 -2.92 -41.80 -11.20
N PRO A 40 -2.99 -43.13 -11.03
CA PRO A 40 -3.73 -43.72 -9.91
C PRO A 40 -3.24 -43.16 -8.56
N PHE A 41 -4.17 -42.79 -7.69
CA PHE A 41 -3.87 -42.23 -6.37
C PHE A 41 -4.72 -42.87 -5.28
N ASN A 42 -4.21 -42.85 -4.05
CA ASN A 42 -4.93 -43.41 -2.90
C ASN A 42 -6.03 -42.46 -2.43
N THR A 43 -7.28 -42.82 -2.68
CA THR A 43 -8.46 -42.04 -2.30
C THR A 43 -8.68 -41.96 -0.79
N THR A 44 -8.09 -42.85 0.03
CA THR A 44 -8.23 -42.80 1.51
C THR A 44 -7.50 -41.62 2.14
N LEU A 45 -6.59 -40.98 1.39
CA LEU A 45 -5.89 -39.77 1.79
C LEU A 45 -6.66 -38.48 1.46
N ILE A 46 -7.85 -38.62 0.88
CA ILE A 46 -8.73 -37.52 0.50
C ILE A 46 -9.88 -37.46 1.49
N GLN A 47 -10.06 -36.32 2.13
CA GLN A 47 -11.20 -36.05 3.01
C GLN A 47 -11.99 -34.87 2.46
N THR A 48 -13.30 -34.87 2.63
CA THR A 48 -14.15 -33.78 2.17
C THR A 48 -14.92 -33.16 3.33
N THR A 49 -15.15 -31.85 3.25
CA THR A 49 -16.01 -31.11 4.16
C THR A 49 -17.04 -30.41 3.31
N ASP A 50 -18.32 -30.80 3.44
CA ASP A 50 -19.42 -30.27 2.62
C ASP A 50 -19.06 -30.15 1.12
N ALA A 51 -18.46 -31.22 0.59
CA ALA A 51 -18.02 -31.30 -0.80
C ALA A 51 -17.96 -32.76 -1.26
N GLN A 52 -17.89 -32.95 -2.58
CA GLN A 52 -17.57 -34.22 -3.23
C GLN A 52 -16.25 -34.10 -3.98
N ALA A 53 -15.46 -35.18 -3.99
CA ALA A 53 -14.18 -35.25 -4.67
C ALA A 53 -14.11 -36.53 -5.52
N THR A 54 -14.11 -36.37 -6.85
CA THR A 54 -14.27 -37.49 -7.78
C THR A 54 -13.12 -37.54 -8.79
N PRO A 55 -12.39 -38.66 -8.92
CA PRO A 55 -11.38 -38.83 -9.96
C PRO A 55 -11.99 -38.73 -11.37
N GLN A 56 -11.40 -37.93 -12.25
CA GLN A 56 -11.83 -37.77 -13.64
C GLN A 56 -10.89 -38.53 -14.58
N GLY A 57 -11.13 -39.84 -14.74
CA GLY A 57 -10.48 -40.68 -15.75
C GLY A 57 -8.95 -40.64 -15.76
N GLY A 58 -8.32 -40.46 -14.59
CA GLY A 58 -6.86 -40.32 -14.48
C GLY A 58 -6.33 -39.05 -15.14
N ARG A 59 -7.02 -37.91 -14.99
CA ARG A 59 -6.55 -36.59 -15.47
C ARG A 59 -6.60 -35.50 -14.40
N ALA A 60 -7.60 -35.55 -13.53
CA ALA A 60 -7.84 -34.54 -12.50
C ALA A 60 -8.65 -35.11 -11.34
N LEU A 61 -8.64 -34.40 -10.21
CA LEU A 61 -9.63 -34.51 -9.15
C LEU A 61 -10.69 -33.43 -9.36
N LEU A 62 -11.93 -33.84 -9.61
CA LEU A 62 -13.06 -32.92 -9.62
C LEU A 62 -13.53 -32.66 -8.19
N VAL A 63 -13.66 -31.38 -7.82
CA VAL A 63 -14.18 -30.95 -6.52
C VAL A 63 -15.49 -30.19 -6.74
N GLU A 64 -16.53 -30.62 -6.05
CA GLU A 64 -17.86 -30.00 -6.06
C GLU A 64 -18.22 -29.58 -4.63
N THR A 65 -18.24 -28.27 -4.37
CA THR A 65 -18.46 -27.71 -3.02
C THR A 65 -19.94 -27.44 -2.76
N GLY A 66 -20.37 -27.65 -1.52
CA GLY A 66 -21.67 -27.23 -0.99
C GLY A 66 -21.68 -25.78 -0.50
N THR A 67 -22.67 -25.46 0.34
CA THR A 67 -22.92 -24.12 0.93
C THR A 67 -23.27 -24.17 2.43
N LYS A 68 -23.21 -25.35 3.04
CA LYS A 68 -23.59 -25.61 4.43
C LYS A 68 -22.43 -25.42 5.40
N HIS A 69 -21.19 -25.47 4.91
CA HIS A 69 -19.99 -25.18 5.70
C HIS A 69 -19.43 -23.78 5.35
N PRO A 70 -18.72 -23.10 6.26
CA PRO A 70 -17.99 -21.86 5.93
C PRO A 70 -16.81 -22.08 4.97
N TYR A 71 -16.28 -23.31 4.93
CA TYR A 71 -15.11 -23.69 4.14
C TYR A 71 -15.30 -25.05 3.46
N PRO A 72 -16.28 -25.20 2.54
CA PRO A 72 -16.50 -26.46 1.86
C PRO A 72 -15.37 -26.74 0.87
N GLY A 73 -14.91 -27.98 0.82
CA GLY A 73 -13.76 -28.35 0.02
C GLY A 73 -13.17 -29.72 0.34
N VAL A 74 -11.91 -29.89 -0.03
CA VAL A 74 -11.16 -31.14 0.07
C VAL A 74 -9.86 -30.94 0.84
N THR A 75 -9.51 -31.93 1.67
CA THR A 75 -8.23 -32.06 2.37
C THR A 75 -7.47 -33.24 1.77
N LEU A 76 -6.23 -32.98 1.36
CA LEU A 76 -5.31 -33.95 0.75
C LEU A 76 -4.16 -34.21 1.73
N LYS A 77 -4.15 -35.40 2.33
CA LYS A 77 -3.12 -35.79 3.32
C LYS A 77 -1.82 -36.21 2.65
N ALA A 78 -0.70 -35.99 3.33
CA ALA A 78 0.60 -36.47 2.90
C ALA A 78 0.62 -38.02 2.88
N PRO A 79 1.08 -38.67 1.79
CA PRO A 79 1.08 -40.14 1.69
C PRO A 79 1.94 -40.87 2.72
N ARG A 80 2.92 -40.19 3.33
CA ARG A 80 3.84 -40.74 4.34
C ARG A 80 3.85 -39.88 5.60
N GLU A 81 2.66 -39.50 6.06
CA GLU A 81 2.40 -38.63 7.23
C GLU A 81 2.83 -37.17 7.07
N ARG A 82 3.96 -36.90 6.40
CA ARG A 82 4.44 -35.55 6.11
C ARG A 82 5.25 -35.44 4.81
N TRP A 83 5.35 -34.23 4.28
CA TRP A 83 6.32 -33.79 3.30
C TRP A 83 7.38 -32.90 3.97
N ASP A 84 8.63 -33.09 3.59
CA ASP A 84 9.70 -32.10 3.79
C ASP A 84 9.80 -31.22 2.55
N LEU A 85 9.32 -29.99 2.67
CA LEU A 85 9.34 -28.96 1.64
C LEU A 85 10.35 -27.84 1.96
N SER A 86 11.28 -28.07 2.88
CA SER A 86 12.25 -27.06 3.35
C SER A 86 13.07 -26.43 2.23
N ARG A 87 13.35 -27.19 1.17
CA ARG A 87 14.12 -26.77 -0.01
C ARG A 87 13.32 -25.96 -1.03
N TYR A 88 12.00 -25.83 -0.84
CA TYR A 88 11.11 -25.19 -1.81
C TYR A 88 10.55 -23.85 -1.32
N ARG A 89 10.36 -22.94 -2.25
CA ARG A 89 9.85 -21.58 -2.00
C ARG A 89 8.34 -21.56 -1.96
N SER A 90 7.69 -22.39 -2.76
CA SER A 90 6.24 -22.34 -2.94
C SER A 90 5.63 -23.71 -3.24
N VAL A 91 4.32 -23.82 -3.00
CA VAL A 91 3.46 -24.88 -3.54
C VAL A 91 2.56 -24.28 -4.63
N GLU A 92 2.51 -24.92 -5.79
CA GLU A 92 1.63 -24.59 -6.91
C GLU A 92 0.51 -25.62 -7.04
N VAL A 93 -0.72 -25.14 -7.25
CA VAL A 93 -1.93 -25.93 -7.48
C VAL A 93 -2.51 -25.54 -8.82
N PHE A 94 -2.60 -26.51 -9.74
CA PHE A 94 -3.13 -26.30 -11.09
C PHE A 94 -4.63 -26.52 -11.09
N LEU A 95 -5.38 -25.47 -11.41
CA LEU A 95 -6.82 -25.39 -11.24
C LEU A 95 -7.53 -25.04 -12.55
N LYS A 96 -8.73 -25.58 -12.72
CA LYS A 96 -9.69 -25.15 -13.75
C LYS A 96 -11.07 -24.99 -13.16
N ASN A 97 -11.70 -23.83 -13.36
CA ASN A 97 -13.10 -23.64 -13.01
C ASN A 97 -13.98 -24.28 -14.09
N THR A 98 -14.70 -25.34 -13.73
CA THR A 98 -15.61 -26.05 -14.64
C THR A 98 -17.08 -25.80 -14.31
N GLY A 99 -17.35 -24.88 -13.36
CA GLY A 99 -18.68 -24.38 -13.05
C GLY A 99 -19.12 -23.26 -13.99
N THR A 100 -20.32 -22.73 -13.71
CA THR A 100 -20.97 -21.66 -14.47
C THR A 100 -20.82 -20.28 -13.84
N SER A 101 -20.29 -20.19 -12.62
CA SER A 101 -20.03 -18.95 -11.89
C SER A 101 -18.53 -18.79 -11.60
N ASN A 102 -18.07 -17.56 -11.35
CA ASN A 102 -16.72 -17.37 -10.84
C ASN A 102 -16.57 -17.97 -9.44
N VAL A 103 -15.35 -18.39 -9.12
CA VAL A 103 -15.01 -18.97 -7.82
C VAL A 103 -13.66 -18.45 -7.37
N THR A 104 -13.54 -18.10 -6.09
CA THR A 104 -12.25 -17.91 -5.44
C THR A 104 -11.92 -19.19 -4.70
N ILE A 105 -10.90 -19.90 -5.18
CA ILE A 105 -10.41 -21.12 -4.58
C ILE A 105 -9.27 -20.73 -3.64
N HIS A 106 -9.37 -21.16 -2.38
CA HIS A 106 -8.34 -20.98 -1.37
C HIS A 106 -7.54 -22.27 -1.22
N CYS A 107 -6.24 -22.14 -1.01
CA CYS A 107 -5.34 -23.24 -0.67
C CYS A 107 -4.70 -22.98 0.69
N ARG A 108 -4.68 -24.00 1.54
CA ARG A 108 -3.96 -23.98 2.82
C ARG A 108 -2.99 -25.15 2.88
N VAL A 109 -1.74 -24.85 3.22
CA VAL A 109 -0.67 -25.83 3.46
C VAL A 109 -0.44 -25.90 4.97
N ASP A 110 -0.62 -27.07 5.57
CA ASP A 110 -0.74 -27.23 7.03
C ASP A 110 0.41 -28.03 7.66
N ASN A 111 0.87 -27.59 8.81
CA ASN A 111 1.52 -28.40 9.83
C ASN A 111 0.48 -29.00 10.81
N PRO A 112 0.88 -29.89 11.74
CA PRO A 112 0.02 -30.30 12.83
C PRO A 112 -0.51 -29.10 13.63
N GLY A 113 -1.78 -29.13 14.01
CA GLY A 113 -2.40 -28.07 14.82
C GLY A 113 -2.74 -26.79 14.05
N ALA A 114 -2.73 -26.81 12.71
CA ALA A 114 -3.15 -25.68 11.88
C ALA A 114 -4.61 -25.27 12.12
N ASP A 115 -4.84 -23.97 12.29
CA ASP A 115 -6.15 -23.36 12.57
C ASP A 115 -6.58 -22.35 11.48
N GLY A 116 -5.79 -22.20 10.41
CA GLY A 116 -5.99 -21.18 9.38
C GLY A 116 -5.29 -19.85 9.65
N ARG A 117 -4.65 -19.68 10.82
CA ARG A 117 -3.87 -18.49 11.20
C ARG A 117 -2.43 -18.82 11.56
N THR A 118 -2.24 -19.88 12.33
CA THR A 118 -0.97 -20.43 12.79
C THR A 118 -0.74 -21.82 12.21
N ASN A 119 0.52 -22.27 12.20
CA ASN A 119 0.91 -23.59 11.69
C ASN A 119 0.47 -23.87 10.23
N CYS A 120 0.25 -22.82 9.43
CA CYS A 120 -0.15 -22.95 8.03
C CYS A 120 0.34 -21.79 7.15
N ALA A 121 0.41 -22.04 5.85
CA ALA A 121 0.55 -21.04 4.79
C ALA A 121 -0.69 -21.05 3.89
N ASN A 122 -1.07 -19.88 3.37
CA ASN A 122 -2.32 -19.69 2.61
C ASN A 122 -2.06 -19.03 1.26
N GLY A 123 -2.89 -19.36 0.26
CA GLY A 123 -2.96 -18.69 -1.03
C GLY A 123 -4.38 -18.76 -1.59
N SER A 124 -4.69 -17.95 -2.60
CA SER A 124 -5.99 -18.02 -3.27
C SER A 124 -5.90 -17.58 -4.72
N LEU A 125 -6.81 -18.09 -5.55
CA LEU A 125 -6.94 -17.73 -6.94
C LEU A 125 -8.43 -17.60 -7.31
N ARG A 126 -8.80 -16.45 -7.87
CA ARG A 126 -10.13 -16.27 -8.47
C ARG A 126 -10.09 -16.69 -9.94
N LEU A 127 -11.03 -17.52 -10.35
CA LEU A 127 -11.19 -17.99 -11.72
C LEU A 127 -12.60 -17.71 -12.23
N GLU A 128 -12.69 -17.09 -13.41
CA GLU A 128 -13.95 -16.99 -14.16
C GLU A 128 -14.36 -18.36 -14.73
N PRO A 129 -15.64 -18.56 -15.10
CA PRO A 129 -16.10 -19.82 -15.70
C PRO A 129 -15.24 -20.26 -16.87
N GLY A 130 -14.81 -21.52 -16.88
CA GLY A 130 -13.96 -22.10 -17.93
C GLY A 130 -12.48 -21.72 -17.85
N ALA A 131 -12.09 -20.75 -17.02
CA ALA A 131 -10.70 -20.32 -16.89
C ALA A 131 -9.86 -21.37 -16.16
N SER A 132 -8.59 -21.46 -16.54
CA SER A 132 -7.56 -22.24 -15.86
C SER A 132 -6.50 -21.30 -15.27
N GLY A 133 -5.84 -21.73 -14.20
CA GLY A 133 -4.75 -20.97 -13.60
C GLY A 133 -3.98 -21.76 -12.54
N VAL A 134 -2.92 -21.15 -12.04
CA VAL A 134 -2.05 -21.73 -11.02
C VAL A 134 -2.18 -20.91 -9.74
N LEU A 135 -2.65 -21.55 -8.68
CA LEU A 135 -2.69 -20.97 -7.34
C LEU A 135 -1.36 -21.26 -6.66
N THR A 136 -0.66 -20.21 -6.23
CA THR A 136 0.63 -20.32 -5.54
C THR A 136 0.48 -20.01 -4.05
N VAL A 137 1.00 -20.90 -3.20
CA VAL A 137 1.15 -20.69 -1.75
C VAL A 137 2.63 -20.52 -1.44
N ALA A 138 3.03 -19.35 -0.94
CA ALA A 138 4.42 -19.09 -0.57
C ALA A 138 4.77 -19.82 0.74
N LEU A 139 5.73 -20.74 0.68
CA LEU A 139 6.35 -21.36 1.85
C LEU A 139 7.46 -20.47 2.40
N SER A 140 8.15 -19.72 1.55
CA SER A 140 9.18 -18.73 1.89
C SER A 140 8.94 -17.44 1.13
N THR A 141 9.00 -16.30 1.82
CA THR A 141 8.91 -14.98 1.21
C THR A 141 10.20 -14.61 0.48
N THR A 142 11.34 -15.08 1.01
CA THR A 142 12.70 -14.92 0.46
C THR A 142 13.17 -16.17 -0.30
N PRO A 143 14.11 -16.05 -1.25
CA PRO A 143 14.74 -17.19 -1.92
C PRO A 143 15.74 -17.95 -1.03
N TRP A 144 15.78 -17.63 0.26
CA TRP A 144 16.65 -18.21 1.26
C TRP A 144 15.95 -18.24 2.62
N ARG A 145 16.46 -19.03 3.57
CA ARG A 145 16.02 -19.11 4.97
C ARG A 145 17.24 -19.12 5.89
N LEU A 146 17.03 -18.81 7.17
CA LEU A 146 18.08 -18.90 8.17
C LEU A 146 18.22 -20.33 8.72
N SER A 147 19.44 -20.73 9.07
CA SER A 147 19.74 -22.01 9.72
C SER A 147 19.12 -22.15 11.12
N ALA A 148 18.84 -21.02 11.78
CA ALA A 148 18.13 -20.92 13.04
C ALA A 148 17.32 -19.60 13.07
N PRO A 149 16.23 -19.53 13.86
CA PRO A 149 15.49 -18.28 14.05
C PRO A 149 16.38 -17.16 14.63
N LEU A 150 16.14 -15.92 14.22
CA LEU A 150 16.72 -14.72 14.81
C LEU A 150 15.59 -13.84 15.37
N GLU A 151 15.79 -13.30 16.56
CA GLU A 151 14.88 -12.32 17.15
C GLU A 151 15.12 -10.95 16.51
N LEU A 152 14.36 -10.66 15.46
CA LEU A 152 14.44 -9.40 14.74
C LEU A 152 13.25 -8.50 15.07
N ILE A 153 13.53 -7.23 15.39
CA ILE A 153 12.58 -6.27 15.95
C ILE A 153 12.42 -5.03 15.06
N GLY A 154 11.26 -4.37 15.18
CA GLY A 154 10.98 -3.10 14.53
C GLY A 154 10.79 -3.18 13.01
N MET A 155 10.43 -4.35 12.47
CA MET A 155 10.08 -4.54 11.06
C MET A 155 8.75 -5.28 10.95
N ARG A 156 7.89 -4.90 9.99
CA ARG A 156 6.65 -5.63 9.67
C ARG A 156 6.92 -6.89 8.85
N GLY A 157 7.96 -6.89 8.01
CA GLY A 157 8.51 -8.10 7.41
C GLY A 157 9.97 -8.28 7.78
N ALA A 158 10.29 -9.23 8.63
CA ALA A 158 11.67 -9.51 8.99
C ALA A 158 12.31 -10.52 8.01
N PRO A 159 13.62 -10.41 7.74
CA PRO A 159 14.33 -11.34 6.88
C PRO A 159 14.24 -12.79 7.40
N GLY A 160 14.01 -13.73 6.49
CA GLY A 160 13.98 -15.17 6.82
C GLY A 160 12.74 -15.63 7.60
N GLN A 161 11.79 -14.75 7.93
CA GLN A 161 10.58 -15.13 8.65
C GLN A 161 9.45 -15.58 7.71
N ASN A 162 9.11 -16.87 7.83
CA ASN A 162 7.73 -17.34 7.65
C ASN A 162 7.39 -18.22 8.85
N GLU A 163 7.28 -17.59 10.03
CA GLU A 163 7.12 -18.28 11.33
C GLU A 163 5.81 -19.08 11.45
N ARG A 164 4.89 -18.89 10.49
CA ARG A 164 3.58 -19.53 10.52
C ARG A 164 3.61 -20.97 10.03
N LEU A 165 4.67 -21.42 9.36
CA LEU A 165 4.78 -22.78 8.82
C LEU A 165 6.21 -23.31 8.95
N ASN A 166 6.38 -24.48 9.54
CA ASN A 166 7.57 -25.31 9.40
C ASN A 166 7.51 -26.11 8.07
N PRO A 167 8.28 -25.73 7.03
CA PRO A 167 8.23 -26.40 5.74
C PRO A 167 8.74 -27.85 5.78
N ALA A 168 9.49 -28.25 6.81
CA ALA A 168 9.98 -29.63 6.96
C ALA A 168 8.92 -30.60 7.50
N ASN A 169 7.73 -30.10 7.91
CA ASN A 169 6.72 -30.91 8.59
C ASN A 169 5.30 -30.68 8.03
N VAL A 170 5.15 -30.57 6.72
CA VAL A 170 3.84 -30.32 6.08
C VAL A 170 3.03 -31.61 6.03
N THR A 171 1.82 -31.62 6.59
CA THR A 171 1.01 -32.84 6.76
C THR A 171 -0.16 -32.95 5.79
N GLN A 172 -0.69 -31.82 5.32
CA GLN A 172 -1.86 -31.80 4.44
C GLN A 172 -1.97 -30.50 3.64
N ILE A 173 -2.72 -30.57 2.55
CA ILE A 173 -3.09 -29.43 1.70
C ILE A 173 -4.62 -29.39 1.59
N LEU A 174 -5.23 -28.24 1.86
CA LEU A 174 -6.67 -28.03 1.78
C LEU A 174 -7.00 -27.12 0.61
N LEU A 175 -8.05 -27.45 -0.15
CA LEU A 175 -8.60 -26.63 -1.21
C LEU A 175 -10.09 -26.40 -0.94
N PHE A 176 -10.50 -25.14 -0.80
CA PHE A 176 -11.87 -24.79 -0.38
C PHE A 176 -12.37 -23.47 -0.97
N ALA A 177 -13.70 -23.32 -1.01
CA ALA A 177 -14.36 -22.04 -1.25
C ALA A 177 -14.68 -21.35 0.09
N GLY A 178 -14.50 -20.04 0.19
CA GLY A 178 -14.79 -19.29 1.42
C GLY A 178 -16.22 -18.77 1.46
N ASN A 179 -17.00 -19.17 2.47
CA ASN A 179 -18.40 -18.80 2.72
C ASN A 179 -19.27 -18.74 1.45
N PRO A 180 -19.31 -19.80 0.62
CA PRO A 180 -19.99 -19.73 -0.66
C PRO A 180 -21.51 -19.66 -0.48
N LYS A 181 -22.15 -18.81 -1.29
CA LYS A 181 -23.62 -18.69 -1.37
C LYS A 181 -24.23 -19.62 -2.41
N THR A 182 -23.41 -20.16 -3.31
CA THR A 182 -23.80 -21.11 -4.35
C THR A 182 -22.77 -22.22 -4.42
N PRO A 183 -23.15 -23.45 -4.81
CA PRO A 183 -22.18 -24.51 -5.09
C PRO A 183 -21.17 -24.09 -6.16
N HIS A 184 -19.95 -24.61 -6.06
CA HIS A 184 -18.90 -24.38 -7.05
C HIS A 184 -18.30 -25.70 -7.52
N ARG A 185 -17.72 -25.69 -8.72
CA ARG A 185 -17.14 -26.86 -9.37
C ARG A 185 -15.80 -26.52 -9.98
N PHE A 186 -14.75 -27.21 -9.57
CA PHE A 186 -13.41 -27.00 -10.11
C PHE A 186 -12.60 -28.30 -10.16
N GLU A 187 -11.66 -28.36 -11.09
CA GLU A 187 -10.74 -29.48 -11.26
C GLU A 187 -9.35 -29.13 -10.74
N VAL A 188 -8.69 -30.11 -10.12
CA VAL A 188 -7.30 -30.06 -9.68
C VAL A 188 -6.51 -31.08 -10.49
N THR A 189 -5.54 -30.65 -11.30
CA THR A 189 -4.76 -31.57 -12.14
C THR A 189 -3.47 -32.02 -11.46
N GLN A 190 -2.74 -31.07 -10.85
CA GLN A 190 -1.45 -31.33 -10.22
C GLN A 190 -1.21 -30.39 -9.04
N ILE A 191 -0.48 -30.88 -8.04
CA ILE A 191 0.10 -30.10 -6.94
C ILE A 191 1.59 -30.39 -6.87
N ARG A 192 2.41 -29.33 -6.88
CA ARG A 192 3.88 -29.46 -6.82
C ARG A 192 4.52 -28.39 -5.95
N ALA A 193 5.63 -28.72 -5.31
CA ALA A 193 6.53 -27.76 -4.70
C ALA A 193 7.60 -27.32 -5.70
N VAL A 194 7.88 -26.01 -5.77
CA VAL A 194 8.76 -25.37 -6.75
C VAL A 194 9.60 -24.26 -6.13
N GLY A 195 10.63 -23.83 -6.86
CA GLY A 195 11.52 -22.73 -6.50
C GLY A 195 12.50 -23.11 -5.41
N GLY A 196 13.80 -23.04 -5.69
CA GLY A 196 14.83 -23.35 -4.68
C GLY A 196 14.87 -22.34 -3.53
N VAL A 197 15.17 -22.84 -2.33
CA VAL A 197 15.50 -22.03 -1.15
C VAL A 197 16.88 -22.41 -0.65
N THR A 198 17.79 -21.43 -0.56
CA THR A 198 19.11 -21.63 0.06
C THR A 198 19.06 -21.41 1.57
N THR A 199 19.98 -22.02 2.33
CA THR A 199 20.11 -21.78 3.77
C THR A 199 21.27 -20.82 4.03
N LEU A 200 21.00 -19.72 4.73
CA LEU A 200 22.00 -18.79 5.25
C LEU A 200 22.29 -19.12 6.72
N ASP A 201 23.55 -19.05 7.13
CA ASP A 201 23.91 -19.28 8.53
C ASP A 201 23.49 -18.09 9.39
N ALA A 202 22.59 -18.34 10.36
CA ALA A 202 22.12 -17.34 11.31
C ALA A 202 23.27 -16.72 12.13
N LYS A 203 24.37 -17.46 12.38
CA LYS A 203 25.52 -16.98 13.16
C LYS A 203 26.30 -15.86 12.46
N THR A 204 26.28 -15.82 11.13
CA THR A 204 26.98 -14.83 10.31
C THR A 204 26.02 -13.88 9.61
N PHE A 205 24.72 -13.97 9.92
CA PHE A 205 23.70 -13.16 9.25
C PHE A 205 23.74 -11.70 9.70
N ILE A 206 24.06 -11.43 10.97
CA ILE A 206 24.15 -10.07 11.51
C ILE A 206 25.62 -9.62 11.48
N PRO A 207 25.93 -8.41 10.96
CA PRO A 207 25.02 -7.41 10.39
C PRO A 207 24.50 -7.81 9.01
N PHE A 208 23.27 -7.37 8.67
CA PHE A 208 22.64 -7.66 7.37
C PHE A 208 22.32 -6.40 6.54
N ILE A 209 22.61 -5.21 7.05
CA ILE A 209 22.46 -3.94 6.33
C ILE A 209 23.83 -3.30 6.07
N ASP A 210 24.08 -2.94 4.81
CA ASP A 210 25.32 -2.29 4.37
C ASP A 210 25.33 -0.78 4.65
N GLU A 211 26.43 -0.13 4.30
CA GLU A 211 26.66 1.31 4.48
C GLU A 211 25.70 2.22 3.70
N PHE A 212 24.99 1.68 2.69
CA PHE A 212 23.98 2.39 1.89
C PHE A 212 22.55 2.12 2.35
N GLY A 213 22.37 1.27 3.38
CA GLY A 213 21.05 0.86 3.87
C GLY A 213 20.44 -0.33 3.13
N GLN A 214 21.21 -1.05 2.31
CA GLN A 214 20.75 -2.20 1.52
C GLN A 214 21.09 -3.54 2.19
N PHE A 215 20.38 -4.59 1.79
CA PHE A 215 20.61 -5.94 2.30
C PHE A 215 21.96 -6.53 1.83
N ILE A 216 22.74 -7.10 2.76
CA ILE A 216 24.09 -7.63 2.51
C ILE A 216 24.07 -8.96 1.74
N HIS A 217 23.22 -9.91 2.13
CA HIS A 217 23.35 -11.33 1.74
C HIS A 217 22.68 -11.70 0.41
N ALA A 218 22.42 -10.72 -0.44
CA ALA A 218 21.95 -10.96 -1.80
C ALA A 218 22.46 -9.89 -2.75
N ASP A 219 22.50 -10.21 -4.02
CA ASP A 219 22.75 -9.26 -5.10
C ASP A 219 21.54 -9.20 -6.05
N TRP A 220 21.33 -8.08 -6.71
CA TRP A 220 20.21 -7.86 -7.62
C TRP A 220 20.52 -6.77 -8.65
N PRO A 221 19.83 -6.78 -9.81
CA PRO A 221 19.96 -5.69 -10.78
C PRO A 221 19.67 -4.33 -10.14
N GLY A 222 20.67 -3.45 -10.13
CA GLY A 222 20.57 -2.10 -9.60
C GLY A 222 21.17 -1.89 -8.21
N LYS A 223 21.60 -2.95 -7.49
CA LYS A 223 22.28 -2.80 -6.20
C LYS A 223 23.51 -1.91 -6.33
N ILE A 224 23.73 -1.06 -5.32
CA ILE A 224 24.94 -0.22 -5.21
C ILE A 224 26.01 -0.96 -4.42
N HIS A 225 27.21 -1.04 -4.97
CA HIS A 225 28.38 -1.66 -4.33
C HIS A 225 29.47 -0.63 -3.97
N SER A 226 29.39 0.60 -4.49
CA SER A 226 30.38 1.64 -4.22
C SER A 226 29.83 3.05 -4.43
N VAL A 227 30.50 4.04 -3.82
CA VAL A 227 30.18 5.47 -4.04
C VAL A 227 30.36 5.87 -5.52
N ALA A 228 31.32 5.27 -6.24
CA ALA A 228 31.52 5.53 -7.66
C ALA A 228 30.31 5.10 -8.51
N GLU A 229 29.60 4.04 -8.10
CA GLU A 229 28.37 3.62 -8.77
C GLU A 229 27.24 4.62 -8.58
N LEU A 230 27.09 5.26 -7.40
CA LEU A 230 26.09 6.32 -7.20
C LEU A 230 26.28 7.47 -8.20
N ALA A 231 27.51 7.93 -8.39
CA ALA A 231 27.84 8.97 -9.37
C ALA A 231 27.58 8.50 -10.82
N SER A 232 27.91 7.24 -11.13
CA SER A 232 27.63 6.63 -12.43
C SER A 232 26.11 6.56 -12.71
N ARG A 233 25.31 6.22 -11.69
CA ARG A 233 23.83 6.23 -11.77
C ARG A 233 23.29 7.62 -12.02
N ALA A 234 23.81 8.64 -11.34
CA ALA A 234 23.41 10.03 -11.59
C ALA A 234 23.66 10.42 -13.06
N LYS A 235 24.81 10.06 -13.63
CA LYS A 235 25.14 10.34 -15.04
C LYS A 235 24.24 9.57 -16.01
N ALA A 236 23.97 8.29 -15.74
CA ALA A 236 23.08 7.47 -16.57
C ALA A 236 21.65 8.01 -16.57
N GLU A 237 21.17 8.41 -15.39
CA GLU A 237 19.85 9.02 -15.23
C GLU A 237 19.74 10.36 -15.98
N GLU A 238 20.77 11.21 -15.94
CA GLU A 238 20.78 12.46 -16.70
C GLU A 238 20.63 12.21 -18.21
N ALA A 239 21.30 11.19 -18.74
CA ALA A 239 21.17 10.78 -20.15
C ALA A 239 19.75 10.25 -20.46
N GLU A 240 19.12 9.51 -19.54
CA GLU A 240 17.75 9.05 -19.70
C GLU A 240 16.76 10.22 -19.71
N LEU A 241 16.91 11.17 -18.77
CA LEU A 241 16.05 12.35 -18.69
C LEU A 241 16.17 13.23 -19.94
N ALA A 242 17.37 13.33 -20.53
CA ALA A 242 17.56 14.02 -21.81
C ALA A 242 16.85 13.29 -22.98
N LYS A 243 16.84 11.95 -22.98
CA LYS A 243 16.14 11.15 -23.98
C LYS A 243 14.62 11.23 -23.87
N PHE A 244 14.10 11.41 -22.65
CA PHE A 244 12.67 11.49 -22.35
C PHE A 244 12.34 12.79 -21.60
N PRO A 245 12.32 13.96 -22.28
CA PRO A 245 12.10 15.25 -21.62
C PRO A 245 10.68 15.45 -21.07
N GLY A 246 9.74 14.56 -21.42
CA GLY A 246 8.35 14.54 -20.99
C GLY A 246 7.34 14.72 -22.14
N PRO A 247 6.04 14.63 -21.85
CA PRO A 247 4.98 14.82 -22.85
C PRO A 247 4.93 16.24 -23.41
N THR A 248 4.73 16.38 -24.73
CA THR A 248 4.71 17.67 -25.43
C THR A 248 3.34 18.36 -25.45
N GLN A 249 2.24 17.61 -25.31
CA GLN A 249 0.87 18.15 -25.33
C GLN A 249 0.38 18.54 -23.92
N ARG A 250 1.24 19.19 -23.14
CA ARG A 250 0.93 19.65 -21.79
C ARG A 250 1.35 21.11 -21.62
N ASN A 251 0.52 21.93 -20.97
CA ASN A 251 0.90 23.28 -20.58
C ASN A 251 1.77 23.25 -19.31
N GLN A 252 2.07 24.43 -18.76
CA GLN A 252 2.89 24.57 -17.55
C GLN A 252 2.31 23.86 -16.32
N TYR A 253 0.98 23.76 -16.22
CA TYR A 253 0.28 23.04 -15.15
C TYR A 253 0.06 21.57 -15.45
N GLY A 254 0.56 21.05 -16.58
CA GLY A 254 0.39 19.65 -16.96
C GLY A 254 -0.98 19.31 -17.58
N GLY A 255 -1.86 20.29 -17.82
CA GLY A 255 -3.15 20.14 -18.48
C GLY A 255 -3.03 19.93 -19.99
N TYR A 256 -4.03 19.29 -20.60
CA TYR A 256 -3.97 18.82 -21.98
C TYR A 256 -4.15 19.94 -23.01
N THR A 257 -3.11 20.25 -23.77
CA THR A 257 -3.17 21.32 -24.80
C THR A 257 -3.84 20.87 -26.11
N GLY A 258 -3.90 19.56 -26.37
CA GLY A 258 -4.59 18.99 -27.53
C GLY A 258 -6.11 18.85 -27.36
N GLY A 259 -6.64 19.15 -26.17
CA GLY A 259 -8.06 19.06 -25.84
C GLY A 259 -8.79 20.41 -25.87
N PRO A 260 -10.07 20.44 -25.46
CA PRO A 260 -10.81 21.69 -25.34
C PRO A 260 -10.15 22.62 -24.33
N GLN A 261 -10.42 23.92 -24.49
CA GLN A 261 -10.17 24.92 -23.45
C GLN A 261 -11.51 25.33 -22.84
N LEU A 262 -11.69 24.97 -21.58
CA LEU A 262 -12.84 25.35 -20.76
C LEU A 262 -12.58 26.72 -20.11
N LYS A 263 -13.50 27.19 -19.26
CA LYS A 263 -13.32 28.45 -18.54
C LYS A 263 -12.07 28.41 -17.66
N ALA A 264 -11.12 29.30 -17.93
CA ALA A 264 -9.95 29.57 -17.10
C ALA A 264 -10.36 30.40 -15.88
N THR A 265 -9.97 29.98 -14.68
CA THR A 265 -10.27 30.68 -13.42
C THR A 265 -9.01 31.10 -12.67
N GLY A 266 -7.82 30.78 -13.20
CA GLY A 266 -6.55 31.00 -12.51
C GLY A 266 -6.26 29.98 -11.40
N PHE A 267 -7.15 28.99 -11.18
CA PHE A 267 -7.01 27.96 -10.15
C PHE A 267 -7.57 26.63 -10.64
N PHE A 268 -7.11 25.53 -10.03
CA PHE A 268 -7.69 24.22 -10.28
C PHE A 268 -9.15 24.16 -9.84
N ARG A 269 -9.99 23.52 -10.66
CA ARG A 269 -11.42 23.32 -10.39
C ARG A 269 -11.88 21.96 -10.91
N VAL A 270 -13.13 21.60 -10.64
CA VAL A 270 -13.75 20.39 -11.17
C VAL A 270 -14.81 20.74 -12.23
N GLU A 271 -14.92 19.93 -13.28
CA GLU A 271 -15.99 20.05 -14.28
C GLU A 271 -16.29 18.68 -14.90
N LYS A 272 -17.53 18.46 -15.30
CA LYS A 272 -17.92 17.29 -16.08
C LYS A 272 -17.81 17.61 -17.57
N TYR A 273 -16.98 16.86 -18.30
CA TYR A 273 -16.81 16.99 -19.74
C TYR A 273 -17.02 15.63 -20.40
N GLN A 274 -17.95 15.56 -21.37
CA GLN A 274 -18.34 14.33 -22.07
C GLN A 274 -18.65 13.17 -21.12
N GLY A 275 -19.54 13.41 -20.14
CA GLY A 275 -19.99 12.37 -19.21
C GLY A 275 -18.99 11.98 -18.11
N LYS A 276 -17.77 12.53 -18.12
CA LYS A 276 -16.71 12.20 -17.16
C LYS A 276 -16.33 13.41 -16.33
N TRP A 277 -16.03 13.19 -15.06
CA TRP A 277 -15.42 14.21 -14.21
C TRP A 277 -13.96 14.42 -14.59
N TRP A 278 -13.56 15.69 -14.55
CA TRP A 278 -12.21 16.16 -14.78
C TRP A 278 -11.84 17.17 -13.71
N LEU A 279 -10.54 17.26 -13.42
CA LEU A 279 -9.98 18.52 -12.95
C LEU A 279 -9.79 19.42 -14.17
N VAL A 280 -9.81 20.72 -13.94
CA VAL A 280 -9.50 21.74 -14.94
C VAL A 280 -8.40 22.60 -14.33
N ASP A 281 -7.31 22.79 -15.07
CA ASP A 281 -6.18 23.56 -14.60
C ASP A 281 -6.45 25.08 -14.63
N PRO A 282 -5.53 25.91 -14.08
CA PRO A 282 -5.69 27.36 -14.04
C PRO A 282 -5.97 28.04 -15.41
N GLU A 283 -5.50 27.46 -16.51
CA GLU A 283 -5.66 27.98 -17.87
C GLU A 283 -6.91 27.41 -18.60
N GLY A 284 -7.71 26.60 -17.90
CA GLY A 284 -8.93 26.02 -18.45
C GLY A 284 -8.69 24.71 -19.22
N ARG A 285 -7.51 24.10 -19.16
CA ARG A 285 -7.26 22.82 -19.85
C ARG A 285 -7.70 21.65 -19.00
N LEU A 286 -8.15 20.58 -19.67
CA LEU A 286 -8.47 19.32 -19.01
C LEU A 286 -7.24 18.80 -18.26
N PHE A 287 -7.44 18.45 -17.00
CA PHE A 287 -6.41 17.93 -16.12
C PHE A 287 -6.87 16.62 -15.47
N TRP A 288 -5.95 15.66 -15.40
CA TRP A 288 -6.14 14.43 -14.64
C TRP A 288 -4.91 14.24 -13.77
N SER A 289 -5.08 14.15 -12.45
CA SER A 289 -3.98 14.20 -11.49
C SER A 289 -3.26 12.84 -11.41
N HIS A 290 -2.15 12.75 -12.12
CA HIS A 290 -1.27 11.60 -12.16
C HIS A 290 -0.04 11.87 -11.30
N GLY A 291 -0.06 11.38 -10.06
CA GLY A 291 0.91 11.81 -9.04
C GLY A 291 1.52 10.69 -8.20
N VAL A 292 2.43 11.12 -7.34
CA VAL A 292 3.14 10.28 -6.36
C VAL A 292 3.24 11.02 -5.02
N ASP A 293 2.95 10.30 -3.94
CA ASP A 293 3.02 10.78 -2.56
C ASP A 293 4.46 10.74 -2.04
N CYS A 294 4.72 11.52 -0.99
CA CYS A 294 5.99 11.59 -0.27
C CYS A 294 7.18 11.86 -1.20
N VAL A 295 7.08 12.84 -2.11
CA VAL A 295 8.26 13.34 -2.84
C VAL A 295 9.12 14.13 -1.84
N THR A 296 9.97 13.39 -1.13
CA THR A 296 10.88 13.88 -0.09
C THR A 296 12.22 13.14 -0.21
N PRO A 297 13.35 13.77 0.16
CA PRO A 297 14.64 13.09 0.19
C PRO A 297 14.80 12.08 1.34
N SER A 298 13.86 12.03 2.28
CA SER A 298 14.03 11.37 3.58
C SER A 298 13.34 9.99 3.67
N SER A 299 14.00 9.01 4.29
CA SER A 299 13.42 7.71 4.66
C SER A 299 14.12 7.13 5.91
N PRO A 300 13.91 7.73 7.09
CA PRO A 300 14.67 7.40 8.28
C PRO A 300 14.24 6.04 8.87
N THR A 301 15.20 5.34 9.45
CA THR A 301 14.95 4.11 10.23
C THR A 301 15.38 4.30 11.68
N PRO A 302 14.60 3.82 12.67
CA PRO A 302 15.09 3.72 14.04
C PRO A 302 16.36 2.87 14.15
N ILE A 303 17.29 3.24 15.01
CA ILE A 303 18.52 2.48 15.24
C ILE A 303 18.66 1.98 16.67
N SER A 304 17.94 2.60 17.63
CA SER A 304 17.97 2.16 19.03
C SER A 304 17.53 0.72 19.17
N ASP A 305 18.34 -0.08 19.87
CA ASP A 305 18.20 -1.54 20.06
C ASP A 305 18.46 -2.36 18.79
N ARG A 306 18.90 -1.72 17.71
CA ARG A 306 19.07 -2.31 16.37
C ARG A 306 20.40 -1.96 15.74
N GLU A 307 21.30 -1.32 16.48
CA GLU A 307 22.61 -0.86 15.99
C GLU A 307 23.41 -2.00 15.35
N HIS A 308 23.27 -3.22 15.88
CA HIS A 308 23.92 -4.42 15.39
C HIS A 308 23.42 -4.90 14.01
N TYR A 309 22.27 -4.42 13.50
CA TYR A 309 21.81 -4.75 12.15
C TYR A 309 22.69 -4.16 11.06
N PHE A 310 23.34 -3.05 11.36
CA PHE A 310 24.09 -2.23 10.42
C PHE A 310 25.57 -2.58 10.49
N ARG A 311 26.18 -2.89 9.34
CA ARG A 311 27.63 -3.16 9.25
C ARG A 311 28.42 -1.94 9.73
N GLN A 312 27.96 -0.75 9.35
CA GLN A 312 28.56 0.50 9.75
C GLN A 312 27.50 1.60 9.74
N LEU A 313 27.37 2.30 10.86
CA LEU A 313 26.71 3.61 10.91
C LEU A 313 27.78 4.70 10.84
N PRO A 314 27.57 5.82 10.13
CA PRO A 314 28.58 6.88 10.03
C PRO A 314 28.94 7.49 11.39
N PRO A 315 30.20 7.90 11.61
CA PRO A 315 30.57 8.68 12.80
C PRO A 315 29.71 9.94 12.93
N ALA A 316 29.36 10.32 14.15
CA ALA A 316 28.46 11.45 14.40
C ALA A 316 29.07 12.82 14.02
N ASP A 317 30.38 12.92 13.98
CA ASP A 317 31.18 14.08 13.56
C ASP A 317 31.49 14.10 12.05
N SER A 318 31.12 13.05 11.30
CA SER A 318 31.22 13.02 9.85
C SER A 318 30.16 13.92 9.19
N PRO A 319 30.32 14.30 7.90
CA PRO A 319 29.28 15.02 7.16
C PRO A 319 27.90 14.35 7.19
N ALA A 320 27.85 13.01 7.21
CA ALA A 320 26.62 12.23 7.29
C ALA A 320 26.02 12.18 8.72
N GLY A 321 26.77 12.60 9.74
CA GLY A 321 26.29 12.71 11.12
C GLY A 321 25.07 13.60 11.28
N ARG A 322 24.87 14.56 10.37
CA ARG A 322 23.67 15.43 10.32
C ARG A 322 22.36 14.67 10.04
N PHE A 323 22.45 13.41 9.59
CA PHE A 323 21.28 12.56 9.29
C PHE A 323 20.90 11.61 10.43
N TYR A 324 21.58 11.70 11.58
CA TYR A 324 21.02 11.15 12.81
C TYR A 324 19.84 12.00 13.28
N GLY A 325 18.80 11.33 13.78
CA GLY A 325 17.63 11.98 14.34
C GLY A 325 17.10 11.27 15.58
N SER A 326 15.90 11.66 15.99
CA SER A 326 15.18 10.95 17.04
C SER A 326 13.68 10.95 16.78
N GLY A 327 13.00 9.87 17.17
CA GLY A 327 11.54 9.82 17.29
C GLY A 327 11.12 9.71 18.76
N GLY A 328 9.84 9.96 19.03
CA GLY A 328 9.29 9.95 20.40
C GLY A 328 7.91 9.29 20.55
N SER A 329 7.39 8.69 19.48
CA SER A 329 6.20 7.83 19.52
C SER A 329 6.06 7.09 18.18
N ALA A 330 5.41 5.93 18.20
CA ALA A 330 4.94 5.24 17.02
C ALA A 330 3.49 4.77 17.25
N PRO A 331 2.63 4.77 16.21
CA PRO A 331 1.26 4.29 16.35
C PRO A 331 1.22 2.78 16.62
N HIS A 332 2.21 2.03 16.12
CA HIS A 332 2.26 0.57 16.19
C HIS A 332 3.71 0.07 16.28
N GLY A 333 3.85 -1.22 16.60
CA GLY A 333 5.11 -1.93 16.50
C GLY A 333 6.06 -1.69 17.68
N TYR A 334 7.31 -2.13 17.53
CA TYR A 334 8.28 -2.19 18.62
C TYR A 334 8.55 -0.85 19.34
N TYR A 335 8.39 0.27 18.63
CA TYR A 335 8.65 1.61 19.18
C TYR A 335 7.40 2.32 19.72
N GLN A 336 6.22 1.67 19.75
CA GLN A 336 4.96 2.33 20.15
C GLN A 336 5.00 2.87 21.59
N ASP A 337 5.64 2.14 22.50
CA ASP A 337 5.73 2.45 23.93
C ASP A 337 7.07 3.11 24.30
N LYS A 338 7.89 3.47 23.30
CA LYS A 338 9.22 4.05 23.52
C LYS A 338 9.14 5.58 23.48
N PRO A 339 9.41 6.27 24.61
CA PRO A 339 9.27 7.73 24.68
C PRO A 339 10.34 8.47 23.87
N ARG A 340 11.46 7.79 23.56
CA ARG A 340 12.51 8.29 22.68
C ARG A 340 13.29 7.14 22.05
N PHE A 341 13.65 7.28 20.78
CA PHE A 341 14.58 6.40 20.08
C PHE A 341 15.38 7.21 19.07
N ARG A 342 16.61 6.79 18.78
CA ARG A 342 17.46 7.37 17.73
C ARG A 342 17.06 6.84 16.37
N THR A 343 17.25 7.65 15.34
CA THR A 343 17.07 7.27 13.94
C THR A 343 18.31 7.62 13.11
N PHE A 344 18.45 7.01 11.93
CA PHE A 344 19.40 7.41 10.90
C PHE A 344 18.71 7.38 9.52
N ASP A 345 19.06 8.31 8.65
CA ASP A 345 18.47 8.45 7.30
C ASP A 345 19.48 8.13 6.19
N PHE A 346 19.52 6.86 5.79
CA PHE A 346 20.35 6.40 4.68
C PHE A 346 20.00 7.06 3.35
N ALA A 347 18.73 7.45 3.13
CA ALA A 347 18.34 8.08 1.87
C ALA A 347 19.04 9.42 1.67
N GLN A 348 19.04 10.27 2.70
CA GLN A 348 19.76 11.55 2.65
C GLN A 348 21.28 11.37 2.63
N ALA A 349 21.81 10.38 3.36
CA ALA A 349 23.23 10.04 3.30
C ALA A 349 23.66 9.63 1.88
N ASN A 350 22.86 8.81 1.21
CA ASN A 350 23.09 8.40 -0.18
C ASN A 350 22.99 9.59 -1.15
N LEU A 351 22.07 10.53 -0.93
CA LEU A 351 22.00 11.76 -1.73
C LEU A 351 23.25 12.63 -1.57
N LEU A 352 23.78 12.77 -0.35
CA LEU A 352 25.05 13.44 -0.09
C LEU A 352 26.21 12.77 -0.83
N LEU A 353 26.29 11.44 -0.80
CA LEU A 353 27.30 10.68 -1.54
C LEU A 353 27.15 10.80 -3.06
N LYS A 354 25.91 10.84 -3.56
CA LYS A 354 25.57 10.89 -4.99
C LYS A 354 25.81 12.27 -5.61
N TYR A 355 25.50 13.35 -4.89
CA TYR A 355 25.46 14.70 -5.44
C TYR A 355 26.34 15.73 -4.68
N GLY A 356 27.03 15.33 -3.62
CA GLY A 356 27.81 16.23 -2.77
C GLY A 356 26.93 17.18 -1.93
N GLU A 357 27.50 18.25 -1.39
CA GLU A 357 26.78 19.18 -0.49
C GLU A 357 25.59 19.90 -1.14
N SER A 358 25.56 19.99 -2.47
CA SER A 358 24.43 20.57 -3.23
C SER A 358 23.28 19.58 -3.45
N TRP A 359 23.33 18.39 -2.83
CA TRP A 359 22.30 17.38 -3.00
C TRP A 359 20.86 17.88 -2.76
N PRO A 360 20.53 18.80 -1.81
CA PRO A 360 19.15 19.21 -1.61
C PRO A 360 18.56 19.88 -2.87
N GLN A 361 19.32 20.78 -3.48
CA GLN A 361 18.91 21.50 -4.69
C GLN A 361 18.87 20.57 -5.90
N VAL A 362 19.88 19.69 -6.04
CA VAL A 362 19.93 18.72 -7.14
C VAL A 362 18.78 17.71 -7.04
N HIS A 363 18.48 17.21 -5.84
CA HIS A 363 17.36 16.30 -5.59
C HIS A 363 16.02 16.97 -5.90
N ALA A 364 15.84 18.23 -5.52
CA ALA A 364 14.62 18.98 -5.83
C ALA A 364 14.44 19.16 -7.35
N ASP A 365 15.49 19.57 -8.06
CA ASP A 365 15.45 19.69 -9.54
C ASP A 365 15.17 18.35 -10.23
N VAL A 366 15.94 17.30 -9.89
CA VAL A 366 15.81 16.00 -10.53
C VAL A 366 14.44 15.39 -10.23
N SER A 367 13.85 15.64 -9.05
CA SER A 367 12.48 15.18 -8.74
C SER A 367 11.45 15.78 -9.71
N HIS A 368 11.51 17.08 -10.00
CA HIS A 368 10.63 17.69 -11.02
C HIS A 368 10.85 17.11 -12.41
N ARG A 369 12.12 16.93 -12.81
CA ARG A 369 12.48 16.39 -14.12
C ARG A 369 12.06 14.93 -14.27
N ARG A 370 12.23 14.12 -13.24
CA ARG A 370 11.71 12.73 -13.14
C ARG A 370 10.22 12.71 -13.39
N LEU A 371 9.43 13.44 -12.60
CA LEU A 371 7.98 13.44 -12.74
C LEU A 371 7.54 13.83 -14.16
N ARG A 372 8.14 14.88 -14.73
CA ARG A 372 7.86 15.29 -16.11
C ARG A 372 8.25 14.21 -17.13
N SER A 373 9.46 13.65 -17.01
CA SER A 373 9.98 12.57 -17.88
C SER A 373 9.14 11.30 -17.82
N TRP A 374 8.60 10.98 -16.64
CA TRP A 374 7.74 9.83 -16.42
C TRP A 374 6.28 10.09 -16.83
N GLY A 375 5.96 11.30 -17.31
CA GLY A 375 4.58 11.65 -17.66
C GLY A 375 3.65 11.78 -16.46
N MET A 376 4.17 11.94 -15.25
CA MET A 376 3.42 12.42 -14.08
C MET A 376 3.25 13.95 -14.15
N ASN A 377 2.24 14.47 -13.47
CA ASN A 377 1.90 15.90 -13.45
C ASN A 377 1.44 16.39 -12.08
N THR A 378 1.64 15.62 -11.02
CA THR A 378 1.28 16.02 -9.65
C THR A 378 2.32 15.54 -8.64
N ILE A 379 2.82 16.46 -7.81
CA ILE A 379 3.47 16.15 -6.53
C ILE A 379 2.36 15.97 -5.50
N ALA A 380 2.12 14.73 -5.08
CA ALA A 380 0.95 14.42 -4.27
C ALA A 380 1.27 14.54 -2.76
N ASN A 381 0.44 13.93 -1.93
CA ASN A 381 0.35 14.20 -0.50
C ASN A 381 1.68 13.93 0.24
N TRP A 382 1.89 14.63 1.36
CA TRP A 382 3.07 14.49 2.23
C TRP A 382 4.44 14.68 1.55
N SER A 383 4.46 15.44 0.45
CA SER A 383 5.70 15.81 -0.23
C SER A 383 6.39 16.99 0.44
N ASP A 384 7.68 17.17 0.16
CA ASP A 384 8.49 18.23 0.74
C ASP A 384 8.18 19.59 0.12
N ALA A 385 7.94 20.58 0.99
CA ALA A 385 7.67 21.96 0.61
C ALA A 385 8.78 22.60 -0.20
N ALA A 386 10.05 22.32 0.15
CA ALA A 386 11.19 22.85 -0.57
C ALA A 386 11.23 22.39 -2.04
N ILE A 387 10.53 21.30 -2.35
CA ILE A 387 10.39 20.79 -3.73
C ILE A 387 9.14 21.40 -4.37
N TYR A 388 7.95 21.19 -3.82
CA TYR A 388 6.73 21.61 -4.53
C TYR A 388 6.59 23.14 -4.67
N GLU A 389 7.18 23.93 -3.78
CA GLU A 389 7.18 25.40 -3.86
C GLU A 389 8.10 25.96 -4.97
N MET A 390 8.87 25.11 -5.64
CA MET A 390 9.57 25.48 -6.87
C MET A 390 8.62 25.75 -8.04
N ARG A 391 7.32 25.39 -7.92
CA ARG A 391 6.26 25.73 -8.90
C ARG A 391 6.58 25.30 -10.33
N ARG A 392 7.07 24.06 -10.48
CA ARG A 392 7.32 23.42 -11.79
C ARG A 392 6.39 22.23 -12.06
N THR A 393 5.77 21.71 -11.02
CA THR A 393 4.77 20.63 -11.07
C THR A 393 3.66 21.00 -10.10
N PRO A 394 2.37 20.92 -10.49
CA PRO A 394 1.26 21.11 -9.56
C PRO A 394 1.36 20.19 -8.36
N TYR A 395 0.78 20.60 -7.23
CA TYR A 395 0.86 19.84 -5.99
C TYR A 395 -0.44 19.82 -5.20
N THR A 396 -0.59 18.81 -4.35
CA THR A 396 -1.60 18.79 -3.28
C THR A 396 -0.93 19.08 -1.95
N ALA A 397 -1.57 19.89 -1.11
CA ALA A 397 -1.11 20.16 0.24
C ALA A 397 -1.92 19.37 1.27
N ASN A 398 -1.33 19.13 2.45
CA ASN A 398 -2.00 18.45 3.55
C ASN A 398 -2.21 19.42 4.73
N LEU A 399 -3.37 19.30 5.36
CA LEU A 399 -3.68 19.97 6.61
C LEU A 399 -3.85 18.92 7.70
N SER A 400 -2.93 18.92 8.64
CA SER A 400 -3.03 18.15 9.87
C SER A 400 -3.06 19.09 11.06
N PHE A 401 -3.96 18.82 12.00
CA PHE A 401 -4.07 19.55 13.26
C PHE A 401 -4.51 18.60 14.36
N ARG A 402 -4.32 19.02 15.60
CA ARG A 402 -4.81 18.29 16.76
C ARG A 402 -6.04 19.02 17.30
N SER A 403 -6.93 18.24 17.89
CA SER A 403 -8.08 18.68 18.66
C SER A 403 -8.36 17.59 19.69
N LYS A 404 -9.29 17.83 20.61
CA LYS A 404 -9.73 16.77 21.53
C LYS A 404 -10.30 15.60 20.77
N MET A 405 -10.06 14.39 21.27
CA MET A 405 -10.55 13.17 20.67
C MET A 405 -11.81 12.70 21.39
N VAL A 406 -12.70 12.01 20.69
CA VAL A 406 -13.84 11.31 21.30
C VAL A 406 -13.30 10.12 22.07
N GLU A 407 -13.34 10.15 23.40
CA GLU A 407 -12.68 9.17 24.25
C GLU A 407 -13.20 7.73 24.05
N GLY A 408 -14.51 7.58 23.81
CA GLY A 408 -15.14 6.30 23.52
C GLY A 408 -14.89 5.77 22.10
N SER A 409 -14.18 6.52 21.25
CA SER A 409 -13.84 6.06 19.90
C SER A 409 -12.57 5.22 19.89
N THR A 410 -12.47 4.34 18.90
CA THR A 410 -11.33 3.44 18.69
C THR A 410 -10.96 3.43 17.21
N GLY A 411 -9.71 3.11 16.88
CA GLY A 411 -9.28 3.09 15.50
C GLY A 411 -7.86 2.58 15.32
N TYR A 412 -7.52 2.20 14.09
CA TYR A 412 -6.18 1.72 13.75
C TYR A 412 -5.15 2.83 14.01
N TRP A 413 -5.31 4.01 13.41
CA TRP A 413 -4.42 5.15 13.60
C TRP A 413 -4.70 5.99 14.86
N GLY A 414 -5.62 5.55 15.71
CA GLY A 414 -6.03 6.24 16.94
C GLY A 414 -7.50 6.66 16.97
N LYS A 415 -7.83 7.49 17.96
CA LYS A 415 -9.18 7.98 18.24
C LYS A 415 -9.65 9.02 17.21
N PHE A 416 -10.96 9.21 17.09
CA PHE A 416 -11.57 10.17 16.18
C PHE A 416 -11.66 11.57 16.82
N PRO A 417 -11.39 12.67 16.08
CA PRO A 417 -11.57 14.05 16.59
C PRO A 417 -12.99 14.35 17.06
N ASP A 418 -13.16 15.02 18.21
CA ASP A 418 -14.45 15.55 18.64
C ASP A 418 -14.79 16.80 17.83
N VAL A 419 -15.62 16.61 16.79
CA VAL A 419 -15.98 17.67 15.82
C VAL A 419 -16.91 18.74 16.38
N PHE A 420 -17.47 18.49 17.57
CA PHE A 420 -18.34 19.44 18.26
C PHE A 420 -17.56 20.29 19.27
N ASP A 421 -16.32 19.89 19.62
CA ASP A 421 -15.46 20.73 20.45
C ASP A 421 -15.00 21.96 19.63
N PRO A 422 -15.15 23.20 20.15
CA PRO A 422 -14.70 24.40 19.46
C PRO A 422 -13.22 24.41 19.06
N GLU A 423 -12.38 23.61 19.72
CA GLU A 423 -10.97 23.41 19.35
C GLU A 423 -10.81 22.78 17.97
N PHE A 424 -11.75 21.95 17.52
CA PHE A 424 -11.72 21.38 16.17
C PHE A 424 -11.81 22.49 15.11
N ALA A 425 -12.77 23.40 15.24
CA ALA A 425 -12.95 24.54 14.34
C ALA A 425 -11.75 25.50 14.37
N ARG A 426 -11.21 25.80 15.57
CA ARG A 426 -9.98 26.59 15.71
C ARG A 426 -8.78 25.90 15.06
N GLY A 427 -8.64 24.59 15.27
CA GLY A 427 -7.54 23.78 14.77
C GLY A 427 -7.46 23.79 13.25
N ILE A 428 -8.57 23.55 12.55
CA ILE A 428 -8.59 23.62 11.08
C ILE A 428 -8.34 25.05 10.60
N ARG A 429 -8.97 26.07 11.20
CA ARG A 429 -8.73 27.47 10.80
C ARG A 429 -7.26 27.83 10.90
N SER A 430 -6.63 27.54 12.03
CA SER A 430 -5.19 27.75 12.22
C SER A 430 -4.33 26.95 11.24
N ALA A 431 -4.73 25.72 10.89
CA ALA A 431 -4.00 24.92 9.91
C ALA A 431 -4.03 25.54 8.50
N VAL A 432 -5.18 26.03 8.04
CA VAL A 432 -5.29 26.71 6.74
C VAL A 432 -4.57 28.07 6.77
N GLU A 433 -4.70 28.84 7.86
CA GLU A 433 -4.03 30.14 8.02
C GLU A 433 -2.50 30.04 7.93
N ARG A 434 -1.90 28.97 8.48
CA ARG A 434 -0.46 28.70 8.34
C ARG A 434 0.02 28.46 6.91
N GLN A 435 -0.90 28.29 5.96
CA GLN A 435 -0.59 28.12 4.54
C GLN A 435 -0.65 29.43 3.74
N ARG A 436 -0.98 30.57 4.36
CA ARG A 436 -0.87 31.90 3.72
C ARG A 436 0.59 32.19 3.33
N GLY A 437 0.77 32.78 2.15
CA GLY A 437 2.10 32.99 1.55
C GLY A 437 2.75 31.72 0.99
N ARG A 438 2.10 30.56 1.15
CA ARG A 438 2.52 29.26 0.63
C ARG A 438 1.45 28.72 -0.31
N ALA A 439 0.67 27.72 0.13
CA ALA A 439 -0.33 27.05 -0.70
C ALA A 439 -1.65 27.83 -0.88
N VAL A 440 -2.01 28.73 0.04
CA VAL A 440 -3.23 29.54 -0.08
C VAL A 440 -3.03 30.60 -1.15
N GLY A 441 -3.90 30.60 -2.16
CA GLY A 441 -3.81 31.51 -3.30
C GLY A 441 -2.73 31.14 -4.33
N ASP A 442 -2.00 30.02 -4.15
CA ASP A 442 -1.05 29.54 -5.14
C ASP A 442 -1.78 28.80 -6.28
N PRO A 443 -1.67 29.23 -7.55
CA PRO A 443 -2.31 28.54 -8.68
C PRO A 443 -1.74 27.14 -8.94
N TRP A 444 -0.55 26.81 -8.40
CA TRP A 444 0.05 25.49 -8.50
C TRP A 444 -0.52 24.49 -7.47
N CYS A 445 -1.16 24.99 -6.41
CA CYS A 445 -1.82 24.16 -5.41
C CYS A 445 -3.19 23.71 -5.94
N ILE A 446 -3.32 22.40 -6.21
CA ILE A 446 -4.59 21.78 -6.62
C ILE A 446 -5.63 21.91 -5.51
N GLY A 447 -5.22 21.66 -4.27
CA GLY A 447 -6.12 21.68 -3.12
C GLY A 447 -5.53 21.03 -1.87
N PHE A 448 -6.37 20.94 -0.85
CA PHE A 448 -5.99 20.44 0.47
C PHE A 448 -6.67 19.10 0.79
N PHE A 449 -5.87 18.09 1.12
CA PHE A 449 -6.32 16.96 1.92
C PHE A 449 -6.33 17.34 3.40
N VAL A 450 -7.33 16.89 4.16
CA VAL A 450 -7.44 17.18 5.59
C VAL A 450 -7.57 15.88 6.37
N HIS A 451 -6.60 15.64 7.26
CA HIS A 451 -6.35 14.34 7.91
C HIS A 451 -6.12 13.21 6.89
N ASN A 452 -6.09 11.97 7.39
CA ASN A 452 -5.89 10.75 6.61
C ASN A 452 -6.46 9.54 7.37
N GLU A 453 -7.19 8.66 6.68
CA GLU A 453 -7.60 7.33 7.16
C GLU A 453 -8.22 7.30 8.58
N LEU A 454 -9.06 8.28 8.89
CA LEU A 454 -9.80 8.31 10.16
C LEU A 454 -10.70 7.07 10.31
N SER A 455 -10.90 6.63 11.56
CA SER A 455 -11.67 5.43 11.87
C SER A 455 -13.17 5.72 11.95
N TRP A 456 -13.83 5.76 10.79
CA TRP A 456 -15.25 6.08 10.66
C TRP A 456 -16.20 5.01 11.21
N GLY A 457 -15.75 3.76 11.31
CA GLY A 457 -16.53 2.63 11.80
C GLY A 457 -17.76 2.31 10.95
N ASP A 458 -18.74 1.62 11.54
CA ASP A 458 -20.08 1.47 10.97
C ASP A 458 -20.93 2.75 11.13
N ASP A 459 -22.15 2.74 10.62
CA ASP A 459 -23.08 3.88 10.59
C ASP A 459 -23.66 4.27 11.96
N THR A 460 -23.22 3.62 13.04
CA THR A 460 -23.56 3.97 14.43
C THR A 460 -22.33 4.27 15.29
N SER A 461 -21.13 3.91 14.84
CA SER A 461 -19.93 3.82 15.65
C SER A 461 -19.55 5.13 16.33
N LEU A 462 -19.60 6.26 15.62
CA LEU A 462 -19.28 7.58 16.20
C LEU A 462 -20.33 8.07 17.20
N ALA A 463 -21.60 7.71 17.00
CA ALA A 463 -22.67 8.04 17.93
C ALA A 463 -22.58 7.21 19.21
N VAL A 464 -22.28 5.92 19.08
CA VAL A 464 -21.99 5.04 20.22
C VAL A 464 -20.77 5.57 20.98
N ALA A 465 -19.69 5.90 20.28
CA ALA A 465 -18.48 6.46 20.89
C ALA A 465 -18.78 7.73 21.69
N ALA A 466 -19.58 8.65 21.15
CA ALA A 466 -20.00 9.86 21.85
C ALA A 466 -20.80 9.56 23.13
N LEU A 467 -21.67 8.55 23.16
CA LEU A 467 -22.38 8.16 24.39
C LEU A 467 -21.46 7.47 25.41
N GLN A 468 -20.50 6.67 24.95
CA GLN A 468 -19.54 5.97 25.83
C GLN A 468 -18.45 6.90 26.38
N SER A 469 -18.35 8.12 25.85
CA SER A 469 -17.43 9.15 26.31
C SER A 469 -17.81 9.75 27.67
N PRO A 470 -16.86 10.41 28.37
CA PRO A 470 -17.11 11.18 29.57
C PRO A 470 -18.20 12.26 29.42
N PRO A 471 -18.93 12.59 30.50
CA PRO A 471 -20.11 13.46 30.49
C PRO A 471 -19.82 14.93 30.11
N GLU A 472 -18.56 15.34 30.10
CA GLU A 472 -18.10 16.68 29.75
C GLU A 472 -17.75 16.87 28.27
N GLN A 473 -17.59 15.78 27.50
CA GLN A 473 -17.20 15.86 26.08
C GLN A 473 -18.27 16.51 25.21
N ALA A 474 -17.83 17.26 24.20
CA ALA A 474 -18.72 18.05 23.36
C ALA A 474 -19.62 17.17 22.49
N ALA A 475 -19.08 16.10 21.90
CA ALA A 475 -19.87 15.14 21.14
C ALA A 475 -21.01 14.52 21.97
N LYS A 476 -20.75 14.20 23.25
CA LYS A 476 -21.77 13.63 24.14
C LYS A 476 -22.88 14.62 24.44
N LYS A 477 -22.52 15.87 24.74
CA LYS A 477 -23.47 16.96 24.97
C LYS A 477 -24.32 17.22 23.74
N ALA A 478 -23.69 17.31 22.56
CA ALA A 478 -24.40 17.52 21.30
C ALA A 478 -25.41 16.40 21.00
N PHE A 479 -25.09 15.15 21.34
CA PHE A 479 -26.04 14.05 21.16
C PHE A 479 -27.19 14.10 22.17
N LEU A 480 -26.90 14.40 23.44
CA LEU A 480 -27.93 14.58 24.45
C LEU A 480 -28.90 15.71 24.10
N GLU A 481 -28.41 16.81 23.53
CA GLU A 481 -29.24 17.92 23.03
C GLU A 481 -30.21 17.45 21.93
N ASP A 482 -29.74 16.63 20.98
CA ASP A 482 -30.61 16.06 19.93
C ASP A 482 -31.70 15.16 20.53
N LEU A 483 -31.32 14.33 21.51
CA LEU A 483 -32.25 13.44 22.20
C LEU A 483 -33.27 14.21 23.05
N GLN A 484 -32.83 15.23 23.78
CA GLN A 484 -33.70 16.12 24.56
C GLN A 484 -34.66 16.88 23.65
N THR A 485 -34.18 17.39 22.51
CA THR A 485 -35.01 18.07 21.51
C THR A 485 -36.08 17.14 20.96
N LYS A 486 -35.72 15.89 20.67
CA LYS A 486 -36.64 14.89 20.09
C LYS A 486 -37.67 14.37 21.09
N TYR A 487 -37.24 14.02 22.30
CA TYR A 487 -38.09 13.32 23.27
C TYR A 487 -38.72 14.25 24.31
N GLY A 488 -38.05 15.35 24.67
CA GLY A 488 -38.41 16.25 25.76
C GLY A 488 -38.25 15.61 27.14
N ASP A 489 -39.01 14.55 27.40
CA ASP A 489 -39.03 13.79 28.66
C ASP A 489 -38.17 12.51 28.55
N ILE A 490 -37.35 12.25 29.57
CA ILE A 490 -36.52 11.05 29.68
C ILE A 490 -37.36 9.77 29.69
N ALA A 491 -38.60 9.80 30.19
CA ALA A 491 -39.50 8.64 30.18
C ALA A 491 -39.84 8.18 28.74
N LYS A 492 -39.97 9.12 27.79
CA LYS A 492 -40.21 8.81 26.38
C LYS A 492 -38.98 8.19 25.72
N LEU A 493 -37.77 8.67 26.07
CA LEU A 493 -36.53 8.03 25.63
C LEU A 493 -36.42 6.62 26.19
N ASN A 494 -36.67 6.44 27.49
CA ASN A 494 -36.63 5.14 28.14
C ASN A 494 -37.56 4.12 27.47
N ALA A 495 -38.78 4.53 27.13
CA ALA A 495 -39.72 3.69 26.38
C ALA A 495 -39.18 3.33 24.98
N ALA A 496 -38.59 4.29 24.26
CA ALA A 496 -38.06 4.06 22.91
C ALA A 496 -36.78 3.21 22.90
N TRP A 497 -35.87 3.44 23.87
CA TRP A 497 -34.55 2.82 23.93
C TRP A 497 -34.50 1.57 24.81
N GLN A 498 -35.60 1.26 25.50
CA GLN A 498 -35.68 0.18 26.48
C GLN A 498 -34.66 0.36 27.62
N THR A 499 -34.63 1.57 28.18
CA THR A 499 -33.75 1.96 29.29
C THR A 499 -34.56 2.43 30.50
N THR A 500 -33.88 2.71 31.61
CA THR A 500 -34.54 3.07 32.88
C THR A 500 -33.83 4.25 33.58
N TYR A 501 -33.30 5.21 32.82
CA TYR A 501 -32.65 6.39 33.39
C TYR A 501 -33.66 7.27 34.15
N ALA A 502 -33.37 7.65 35.40
CA ALA A 502 -34.29 8.48 36.17
C ALA A 502 -34.29 9.93 35.67
N THR A 503 -33.15 10.41 35.17
CA THR A 503 -32.96 11.77 34.66
C THR A 503 -32.11 11.79 33.40
N TRP A 504 -32.16 12.89 32.65
CA TRP A 504 -31.22 13.15 31.56
C TRP A 504 -29.76 13.15 32.02
N ASP A 505 -29.51 13.55 33.28
CA ASP A 505 -28.16 13.56 33.85
C ASP A 505 -27.61 12.13 34.10
N ASP A 506 -28.48 11.16 34.35
CA ASP A 506 -28.09 9.75 34.45
C ASP A 506 -27.61 9.21 33.10
N LEU A 507 -28.32 9.53 32.01
CA LEU A 507 -27.87 9.19 30.66
C LEU A 507 -26.56 9.93 30.32
N ARG A 508 -26.42 11.20 30.74
CA ARG A 508 -25.18 11.97 30.53
C ARG A 508 -23.98 11.33 31.21
N ARG A 509 -24.12 10.81 32.42
CA ARG A 509 -23.03 10.16 33.16
C ARG A 509 -22.77 8.72 32.70
N SER A 510 -23.77 8.03 32.17
CA SER A 510 -23.66 6.66 31.69
C SER A 510 -22.67 6.54 30.52
N THR A 511 -21.71 5.63 30.61
CA THR A 511 -20.81 5.25 29.51
C THR A 511 -21.14 3.88 28.93
N ASN A 512 -22.31 3.34 29.30
CA ASN A 512 -22.76 2.03 28.84
C ASN A 512 -23.03 2.06 27.34
N ARG A 513 -22.73 0.95 26.67
CA ARG A 513 -23.09 0.76 25.27
C ARG A 513 -24.63 0.72 25.16
N PRO A 514 -25.24 1.53 24.28
CA PRO A 514 -26.70 1.54 24.11
C PRO A 514 -27.18 0.26 23.42
N ASN A 515 -28.48 -0.06 23.58
CA ASN A 515 -29.13 -1.09 22.80
C ASN A 515 -29.25 -0.64 21.33
N LEU A 516 -28.40 -1.18 20.46
CA LEU A 516 -28.31 -0.77 19.04
C LEU A 516 -29.59 -1.00 18.25
N LYS A 517 -30.42 -1.98 18.65
CA LYS A 517 -31.69 -2.26 17.97
C LYS A 517 -32.72 -1.19 18.31
N ALA A 518 -32.86 -0.86 19.59
CA ALA A 518 -33.84 0.12 20.05
C ALA A 518 -33.42 1.56 19.72
N ALA A 519 -32.15 1.91 19.96
CA ALA A 519 -31.61 3.26 19.74
C ALA A 519 -31.14 3.52 18.29
N GLY A 520 -31.18 2.51 17.41
CA GLY A 520 -30.48 2.54 16.13
C GLY A 520 -30.83 3.71 15.20
N ALA A 521 -32.09 4.15 15.18
CA ALA A 521 -32.52 5.28 14.37
C ALA A 521 -31.86 6.60 14.82
N ASP A 522 -31.80 6.83 16.14
CA ASP A 522 -31.17 8.03 16.71
C ASP A 522 -29.66 7.99 16.58
N LEU A 523 -29.05 6.80 16.76
CA LEU A 523 -27.62 6.59 16.55
C LEU A 523 -27.21 6.95 15.11
N ARG A 524 -27.95 6.47 14.10
CA ARG A 524 -27.67 6.79 12.70
C ARG A 524 -27.92 8.26 12.36
N ALA A 525 -28.96 8.87 12.94
CA ALA A 525 -29.24 10.29 12.77
C ALA A 525 -28.10 11.15 13.33
N PHE A 526 -27.66 10.88 14.56
CA PHE A 526 -26.53 11.58 15.15
C PHE A 526 -25.21 11.29 14.44
N TYR A 527 -24.98 10.05 14.00
CA TYR A 527 -23.81 9.71 13.17
C TYR A 527 -23.75 10.58 11.91
N THR A 528 -24.89 10.71 11.21
CA THR A 528 -24.99 11.56 10.02
C THR A 528 -24.64 13.01 10.36
N ARG A 529 -25.21 13.57 11.44
CA ARG A 529 -24.88 14.92 11.92
C ARG A 529 -23.39 15.07 12.27
N PHE A 530 -22.79 14.07 12.92
CA PHE A 530 -21.37 14.05 13.25
C PHE A 530 -20.52 14.12 11.98
N ALA A 531 -20.78 13.23 11.02
CA ALA A 531 -20.03 13.17 9.77
C ALA A 531 -20.20 14.47 8.95
N GLU A 532 -21.43 14.98 8.83
CA GLU A 532 -21.67 16.27 8.16
C GLU A 532 -20.97 17.43 8.88
N THR A 533 -20.91 17.43 10.21
CA THR A 533 -20.23 18.46 10.99
C THR A 533 -18.73 18.45 10.74
N TYR A 534 -18.09 17.27 10.69
CA TYR A 534 -16.68 17.11 10.32
C TYR A 534 -16.38 17.83 9.00
N PHE A 535 -17.09 17.45 7.93
CA PHE A 535 -16.80 17.96 6.59
C PHE A 535 -17.21 19.42 6.42
N ARG A 536 -18.35 19.84 7.00
CA ARG A 536 -18.84 21.21 6.92
C ARG A 536 -17.89 22.20 7.58
N VAL A 537 -17.45 21.94 8.81
CA VAL A 537 -16.55 22.85 9.54
C VAL A 537 -15.23 23.03 8.79
N ILE A 538 -14.71 21.95 8.20
CA ILE A 538 -13.49 22.02 7.38
C ILE A 538 -13.73 22.82 6.09
N ARG A 539 -14.83 22.53 5.38
CA ARG A 539 -15.23 23.26 4.17
C ARG A 539 -15.36 24.75 4.44
N ASP A 540 -16.05 25.13 5.52
CA ASP A 540 -16.31 26.52 5.89
C ASP A 540 -14.98 27.26 6.14
N ALA A 541 -14.08 26.67 6.94
CA ALA A 541 -12.75 27.24 7.20
C ALA A 541 -11.90 27.38 5.93
N LEU A 542 -11.91 26.37 5.04
CA LEU A 542 -11.22 26.43 3.76
C LEU A 542 -11.78 27.51 2.85
N LYS A 543 -13.10 27.63 2.71
CA LYS A 543 -13.70 28.65 1.82
C LYS A 543 -13.51 30.07 2.35
N GLU A 544 -13.37 30.25 3.66
CA GLU A 544 -13.06 31.54 4.25
C GLU A 544 -11.59 31.97 3.99
N VAL A 545 -10.64 31.05 4.17
CA VAL A 545 -9.20 31.37 4.16
C VAL A 545 -8.57 31.17 2.78
N ALA A 546 -8.99 30.11 2.07
CA ALA A 546 -8.46 29.61 0.80
C ALA A 546 -9.59 29.34 -0.23
N PRO A 547 -10.41 30.35 -0.59
CA PRO A 547 -11.64 30.17 -1.37
C PRO A 547 -11.44 29.50 -2.73
N ASN A 548 -10.25 29.64 -3.31
CA ASN A 548 -9.92 29.16 -4.65
C ASN A 548 -9.31 27.74 -4.68
N GLN A 549 -8.90 27.19 -3.54
CA GLN A 549 -8.32 25.85 -3.47
C GLN A 549 -9.43 24.80 -3.28
N LEU A 550 -9.23 23.61 -3.87
CA LEU A 550 -10.17 22.50 -3.73
C LEU A 550 -10.08 21.87 -2.34
N TYR A 551 -11.23 21.51 -1.77
CA TYR A 551 -11.29 20.60 -0.64
C TYR A 551 -11.29 19.15 -1.12
N LEU A 552 -10.18 18.45 -0.92
CA LEU A 552 -9.93 17.10 -1.46
C LEU A 552 -10.34 15.97 -0.50
N GLY A 553 -11.04 16.28 0.60
CA GLY A 553 -11.51 15.28 1.57
C GLY A 553 -10.44 14.76 2.53
N CYS A 554 -10.63 13.55 3.04
CA CYS A 554 -9.86 12.98 4.17
C CYS A 554 -9.28 11.58 3.93
N ARG A 555 -9.19 11.14 2.66
CA ARG A 555 -8.48 9.91 2.24
C ARG A 555 -8.98 8.67 2.98
N PHE A 556 -10.20 8.25 2.64
CA PHE A 556 -10.82 7.08 3.27
C PHE A 556 -10.08 5.77 2.93
N ALA A 557 -9.57 5.05 3.93
CA ALA A 557 -9.21 3.63 3.81
C ALA A 557 -10.42 2.71 4.10
N TRP A 558 -11.10 2.98 5.21
CA TRP A 558 -12.33 2.30 5.63
C TRP A 558 -13.41 3.33 5.94
N VAL A 559 -14.59 3.16 5.34
CA VAL A 559 -15.68 4.13 5.43
C VAL A 559 -17.02 3.45 5.20
N ASN A 560 -18.06 3.92 5.87
CA ASN A 560 -19.46 3.54 5.59
C ASN A 560 -20.14 4.55 4.67
N ASP A 561 -21.31 4.19 4.16
CA ASP A 561 -22.04 5.00 3.20
C ASP A 561 -22.39 6.40 3.75
N ALA A 562 -22.80 6.52 5.01
CA ALA A 562 -23.18 7.80 5.62
C ALA A 562 -22.01 8.81 5.62
N ALA A 563 -20.82 8.38 6.02
CA ALA A 563 -19.62 9.23 6.00
C ALA A 563 -19.19 9.60 4.57
N ALA A 564 -19.28 8.66 3.62
CA ALA A 564 -18.97 8.93 2.21
C ALA A 564 -19.98 9.89 1.56
N MET A 565 -21.27 9.77 1.87
CA MET A 565 -22.30 10.73 1.43
C MET A 565 -22.07 12.12 2.03
N ALA A 566 -21.70 12.20 3.32
CA ALA A 566 -21.36 13.46 3.96
C ALA A 566 -20.15 14.13 3.27
N ALA A 567 -19.09 13.37 2.96
CA ALA A 567 -17.96 13.88 2.19
C ALA A 567 -18.42 14.42 0.82
N ALA A 568 -19.25 13.67 0.10
CA ALA A 568 -19.77 14.06 -1.21
C ALA A 568 -20.66 15.33 -1.17
N LYS A 569 -21.19 15.71 -0.01
CA LYS A 569 -21.96 16.96 0.18
C LYS A 569 -21.06 18.19 0.25
N TYR A 570 -19.88 18.07 0.87
CA TYR A 570 -19.05 19.22 1.26
C TYR A 570 -17.68 19.30 0.58
N CYS A 571 -17.09 18.16 0.18
CA CYS A 571 -15.83 18.13 -0.54
C CYS A 571 -16.04 18.53 -2.01
N ASP A 572 -15.06 19.23 -2.56
CA ASP A 572 -15.02 19.48 -4.01
C ASP A 572 -14.64 18.18 -4.75
N VAL A 573 -13.77 17.35 -4.15
CA VAL A 573 -13.40 16.00 -4.61
C VAL A 573 -13.36 15.03 -3.41
N VAL A 574 -13.97 13.85 -3.54
CA VAL A 574 -13.95 12.83 -2.47
C VAL A 574 -12.74 11.92 -2.64
N SER A 575 -11.95 11.72 -1.58
CA SER A 575 -10.71 10.93 -1.65
C SER A 575 -10.77 9.59 -0.95
N TYR A 576 -10.14 8.60 -1.57
CA TYR A 576 -10.01 7.24 -1.05
C TYR A 576 -8.58 6.73 -1.18
N ASN A 577 -8.09 6.04 -0.16
CA ASN A 577 -6.91 5.19 -0.26
C ASN A 577 -7.38 3.79 -0.64
N ARG A 578 -6.95 3.29 -1.80
CA ARG A 578 -7.45 2.04 -2.38
C ARG A 578 -6.29 1.15 -2.79
N TYR A 579 -5.74 0.47 -1.79
CA TYR A 579 -4.82 -0.64 -1.97
C TYR A 579 -5.59 -1.86 -2.51
N ASP A 580 -5.72 -1.95 -3.83
CA ASP A 580 -6.36 -3.05 -4.57
C ASP A 580 -5.62 -3.21 -5.92
N TYR A 581 -5.85 -4.30 -6.65
CA TYR A 581 -5.29 -4.46 -7.99
C TYR A 581 -6.07 -3.69 -9.07
N SER A 582 -7.28 -3.19 -8.76
CA SER A 582 -8.05 -2.36 -9.68
C SER A 582 -9.06 -1.45 -8.98
N VAL A 583 -9.32 -0.29 -9.59
CA VAL A 583 -10.37 0.66 -9.20
C VAL A 583 -11.34 1.00 -10.34
N ALA A 584 -11.36 0.19 -11.41
CA ALA A 584 -12.25 0.42 -12.56
C ALA A 584 -13.74 0.49 -12.14
N ASN A 585 -14.10 -0.29 -11.13
CA ASN A 585 -15.46 -0.39 -10.59
C ASN A 585 -15.70 0.49 -9.35
N HIS A 586 -14.75 1.37 -8.97
CA HIS A 586 -14.93 2.29 -7.86
C HIS A 586 -16.15 3.20 -8.10
N ARG A 587 -17.07 3.28 -7.13
CA ARG A 587 -18.23 4.17 -7.18
C ARG A 587 -18.51 4.71 -5.78
N LEU A 588 -19.10 5.89 -5.72
CA LEU A 588 -19.67 6.42 -4.47
C LEU A 588 -21.00 5.72 -4.14
N PRO A 589 -21.36 5.63 -2.85
CA PRO A 589 -22.64 5.05 -2.45
C PRO A 589 -23.82 5.84 -3.00
N GLY A 590 -24.98 5.18 -3.10
CA GLY A 590 -26.23 5.81 -3.55
C GLY A 590 -26.21 6.35 -4.98
N ASN A 591 -25.29 5.86 -5.84
CA ASN A 591 -25.07 6.37 -7.20
C ASN A 591 -24.75 7.88 -7.26
N LEU A 592 -24.14 8.43 -6.20
CA LEU A 592 -23.75 9.84 -6.16
C LEU A 592 -22.76 10.17 -7.28
N ASP A 593 -23.11 11.14 -8.12
CA ASP A 593 -22.29 11.61 -9.24
C ASP A 593 -21.37 12.76 -8.81
N ARG A 594 -20.25 12.43 -8.16
CA ARG A 594 -19.22 13.39 -7.74
C ARG A 594 -17.82 12.96 -8.19
N PRO A 595 -16.88 13.91 -8.37
CA PRO A 595 -15.50 13.59 -8.66
C PRO A 595 -14.83 12.92 -7.46
N THR A 596 -14.01 11.92 -7.75
CA THR A 596 -13.25 11.15 -6.76
C THR A 596 -11.76 11.13 -7.10
N ILE A 597 -10.90 11.00 -6.11
CA ILE A 597 -9.46 10.84 -6.32
C ILE A 597 -8.94 9.67 -5.48
N ILE A 598 -8.10 8.84 -6.08
CA ILE A 598 -7.39 7.81 -5.33
C ILE A 598 -6.16 8.46 -4.72
N GLY A 599 -6.17 8.62 -3.41
CA GLY A 599 -5.10 9.26 -2.65
C GLY A 599 -3.89 8.36 -2.43
N GLU A 600 -4.07 7.03 -2.39
CA GLU A 600 -2.98 6.06 -2.25
C GLU A 600 -3.30 4.74 -2.95
N PHE A 601 -2.29 4.20 -3.63
CA PHE A 601 -2.20 2.80 -4.01
C PHE A 601 -0.73 2.43 -4.24
N HIS A 602 -0.38 1.14 -4.10
CA HIS A 602 0.94 0.63 -4.47
C HIS A 602 0.93 -0.86 -4.74
N PHE A 603 2.06 -1.33 -5.27
CA PHE A 603 2.42 -2.73 -5.44
C PHE A 603 3.89 -2.88 -5.10
N GLY A 604 4.26 -3.97 -4.43
CA GLY A 604 5.65 -4.25 -4.10
C GLY A 604 6.07 -5.67 -4.46
N ALA A 605 7.36 -5.85 -4.71
CA ALA A 605 7.98 -7.14 -4.98
C ALA A 605 9.30 -7.29 -4.21
N LEU A 606 9.73 -8.53 -3.96
CA LEU A 606 10.90 -8.82 -3.12
C LEU A 606 12.14 -9.24 -3.92
N ASP A 607 12.16 -8.99 -5.22
CA ASP A 607 13.27 -9.30 -6.11
C ASP A 607 14.37 -8.21 -6.12
N ARG A 608 14.33 -7.26 -5.17
CA ARG A 608 15.26 -6.11 -5.04
C ARG A 608 15.74 -5.91 -3.59
N GLY A 609 15.97 -7.01 -2.86
CA GLY A 609 16.65 -6.99 -1.56
C GLY A 609 15.81 -6.56 -0.34
N MET A 610 14.54 -6.22 -0.53
CA MET A 610 13.60 -5.86 0.54
C MET A 610 12.89 -7.07 1.13
N PHE A 611 12.26 -6.91 2.30
CA PHE A 611 11.64 -8.03 3.04
C PHE A 611 10.11 -7.98 3.12
N HIS A 612 9.49 -6.88 2.68
CA HIS A 612 8.03 -6.75 2.69
C HIS A 612 7.52 -6.03 1.43
N THR A 613 6.48 -6.57 0.80
CA THR A 613 5.93 -6.06 -0.47
C THR A 613 5.00 -4.84 -0.31
N GLY A 614 4.90 -4.29 0.90
CA GLY A 614 3.73 -3.52 1.30
C GLY A 614 2.41 -4.31 1.20
N LEU A 615 1.32 -3.57 1.03
CA LEU A 615 -0.06 -4.05 1.16
C LEU A 615 -0.57 -4.89 -0.02
N ARG A 616 0.06 -4.79 -1.20
CA ARG A 616 -0.31 -5.59 -2.38
C ARG A 616 0.93 -6.21 -3.02
N PRO A 617 1.13 -7.53 -2.84
CA PRO A 617 2.29 -8.22 -3.38
C PRO A 617 2.22 -8.38 -4.91
N THR A 618 3.37 -8.37 -5.54
CA THR A 618 3.60 -8.73 -6.94
C THR A 618 4.79 -9.67 -7.03
N ALA A 619 4.86 -10.46 -8.10
CA ALA A 619 5.86 -11.52 -8.21
C ALA A 619 7.29 -10.99 -8.33
N ASN A 620 7.47 -9.89 -9.07
CA ASN A 620 8.75 -9.24 -9.40
C ASN A 620 8.49 -7.82 -9.92
N GLN A 621 9.53 -7.06 -10.25
CA GLN A 621 9.39 -5.69 -10.77
C GLN A 621 8.60 -5.58 -12.09
N GLU A 622 8.62 -6.61 -12.95
CA GLU A 622 7.84 -6.62 -14.19
C GLU A 622 6.34 -6.80 -13.93
N ASP A 623 5.97 -7.69 -13.01
CA ASP A 623 4.58 -7.83 -12.56
C ASP A 623 4.10 -6.54 -11.86
N ARG A 624 4.96 -5.93 -11.05
CA ARG A 624 4.71 -4.61 -10.43
C ARG A 624 4.40 -3.54 -11.46
N ALA A 625 5.20 -3.45 -12.53
CA ALA A 625 5.00 -2.53 -13.64
C ALA A 625 3.67 -2.77 -14.38
N ARG A 626 3.36 -4.05 -14.66
CA ARG A 626 2.08 -4.42 -15.30
C ARG A 626 0.88 -4.05 -14.43
N LYS A 627 0.92 -4.35 -13.13
CA LYS A 627 -0.15 -4.02 -12.18
C LYS A 627 -0.36 -2.53 -12.00
N TYR A 628 0.73 -1.76 -11.97
CA TYR A 628 0.65 -0.31 -12.04
C TYR A 628 -0.15 0.14 -13.28
N ALA A 629 0.22 -0.34 -14.47
CA ALA A 629 -0.41 0.09 -15.71
C ALA A 629 -1.89 -0.32 -15.78
N GLU A 630 -2.22 -1.54 -15.37
CA GLU A 630 -3.61 -2.04 -15.27
C GLU A 630 -4.47 -1.18 -14.33
N TYR A 631 -3.93 -0.83 -13.16
CA TYR A 631 -4.63 -0.02 -12.16
C TYR A 631 -4.95 1.38 -12.69
N VAL A 632 -3.94 2.11 -13.18
CA VAL A 632 -4.10 3.50 -13.63
C VAL A 632 -4.98 3.55 -14.89
N ARG A 633 -4.85 2.60 -15.83
CA ARG A 633 -5.77 2.50 -16.99
C ARG A 633 -7.21 2.21 -16.55
N GLY A 634 -7.39 1.38 -15.52
CA GLY A 634 -8.70 1.15 -14.90
C GLY A 634 -9.30 2.44 -14.33
N ALA A 635 -8.50 3.23 -13.63
CA ALA A 635 -8.91 4.52 -13.10
C ALA A 635 -9.25 5.53 -14.21
N LEU A 636 -8.46 5.60 -15.28
CA LEU A 636 -8.71 6.48 -16.43
C LEU A 636 -10.02 6.16 -17.16
N ARG A 637 -10.49 4.91 -17.12
CA ARG A 637 -11.81 4.54 -17.68
C ARG A 637 -12.99 4.85 -16.76
N ASN A 638 -12.75 5.08 -15.47
CA ASN A 638 -13.81 5.31 -14.50
C ASN A 638 -14.32 6.77 -14.56
N PRO A 639 -15.59 7.04 -14.87
CA PRO A 639 -16.07 8.41 -15.12
C PRO A 639 -15.98 9.33 -13.90
N GLN A 640 -15.84 8.81 -12.68
CA GLN A 640 -15.76 9.61 -11.46
C GLN A 640 -14.33 9.92 -11.04
N ILE A 641 -13.35 9.11 -11.42
CA ILE A 641 -11.97 9.28 -10.94
C ILE A 641 -11.26 10.38 -11.74
N VAL A 642 -10.79 11.40 -11.04
CA VAL A 642 -10.04 12.55 -11.59
C VAL A 642 -8.53 12.49 -11.34
N GLY A 643 -8.06 11.45 -10.64
CA GLY A 643 -6.64 11.25 -10.40
C GLY A 643 -6.33 10.00 -9.57
N THR A 644 -5.05 9.61 -9.60
CA THR A 644 -4.48 8.56 -8.77
C THR A 644 -3.10 8.98 -8.28
N HIS A 645 -2.82 8.76 -7.00
CA HIS A 645 -1.53 9.05 -6.37
C HIS A 645 -0.87 7.75 -5.89
N TRP A 646 0.32 7.47 -6.41
CA TRP A 646 1.14 6.32 -6.01
C TRP A 646 1.74 6.56 -4.62
N PHE A 647 1.60 5.60 -3.70
CA PHE A 647 2.27 5.66 -2.40
C PHE A 647 3.48 4.71 -2.40
N GLN A 648 4.72 5.15 -2.56
CA GLN A 648 5.21 6.52 -2.46
C GLN A 648 6.48 6.70 -3.32
N TYR A 649 7.11 7.88 -3.28
CA TYR A 649 8.26 8.19 -4.13
C TYR A 649 9.46 7.26 -3.92
N ARG A 650 9.84 7.01 -2.67
CA ARG A 650 11.00 6.18 -2.29
C ARG A 650 10.57 4.95 -1.50
N ASP A 651 11.33 3.88 -1.64
CA ASP A 651 11.21 2.74 -0.74
C ASP A 651 11.34 3.19 0.71
N GLN A 652 10.60 2.50 1.57
CA GLN A 652 10.82 2.64 2.99
C GLN A 652 12.18 2.01 3.33
N ALA A 653 12.82 2.44 4.43
CA ALA A 653 14.08 1.83 4.84
C ALA A 653 13.94 0.30 5.00
N THR A 654 14.97 -0.45 4.61
CA THR A 654 15.01 -1.93 4.66
C THR A 654 14.69 -2.47 6.06
N THR A 655 15.15 -1.77 7.10
CA THR A 655 14.91 -2.07 8.52
C THR A 655 13.67 -1.39 9.10
N GLY A 656 12.87 -0.76 8.26
CA GLY A 656 11.57 -0.22 8.62
C GLY A 656 11.58 1.16 9.26
N ARG A 657 10.42 1.82 9.12
CA ARG A 657 10.09 3.10 9.72
C ARG A 657 9.82 2.94 11.22
N PHE A 658 9.48 4.04 11.88
CA PHE A 658 9.15 4.06 13.31
C PHE A 658 8.02 3.10 13.73
N ASP A 659 7.08 2.81 12.84
CA ASP A 659 5.97 1.86 13.04
C ASP A 659 6.24 0.46 12.45
N GLY A 660 7.49 0.23 12.03
CA GLY A 660 8.00 -1.01 11.48
C GLY A 660 7.74 -1.23 9.99
N GLU A 661 7.00 -0.37 9.28
CA GLU A 661 6.81 -0.60 7.84
C GLU A 661 8.14 -0.55 7.09
N ASN A 662 8.45 -1.59 6.31
CA ASN A 662 9.70 -1.74 5.55
C ASN A 662 9.44 -2.22 4.12
N TYR A 663 8.56 -1.49 3.43
CA TYR A 663 7.97 -1.89 2.17
C TYR A 663 8.80 -1.50 0.94
N GLN A 664 8.86 -2.42 -0.04
CA GLN A 664 9.33 -2.18 -1.41
C GLN A 664 8.20 -1.57 -2.25
N ILE A 665 8.00 -0.25 -2.16
CA ILE A 665 6.86 0.47 -2.76
C ILE A 665 7.28 1.81 -3.39
N GLY A 666 8.57 2.13 -3.44
CA GLY A 666 9.14 3.32 -4.02
C GLY A 666 9.20 3.26 -5.54
N LEU A 667 9.02 4.40 -6.21
CA LEU A 667 9.46 4.55 -7.60
C LEU A 667 11.00 4.57 -7.71
N VAL A 668 11.67 4.98 -6.63
CA VAL A 668 13.12 4.88 -6.44
C VAL A 668 13.46 4.06 -5.19
N ASP A 669 14.63 3.42 -5.18
CA ASP A 669 15.16 2.69 -4.03
C ASP A 669 15.80 3.61 -2.96
N ILE A 670 16.34 3.02 -1.89
CA ILE A 670 17.02 3.77 -0.82
C ILE A 670 18.27 4.53 -1.29
N CYS A 671 18.85 4.12 -2.41
CA CYS A 671 20.03 4.73 -3.04
C CYS A 671 19.67 5.77 -4.11
N ASP A 672 18.40 6.18 -4.19
CA ASP A 672 17.90 7.14 -5.18
C ASP A 672 18.06 6.67 -6.63
N THR A 673 17.90 5.36 -6.87
CA THR A 673 17.88 4.76 -8.21
C THR A 673 16.45 4.38 -8.60
N PRO A 674 15.93 4.87 -9.74
CA PRO A 674 14.59 4.49 -10.21
C PRO A 674 14.48 3.03 -10.62
N TYR A 675 13.32 2.41 -10.38
CA TYR A 675 13.01 1.06 -10.87
C TYR A 675 12.62 1.10 -12.35
N PRO A 676 13.50 0.66 -13.29
CA PRO A 676 13.29 0.90 -14.72
C PRO A 676 12.01 0.27 -15.26
N GLU A 677 11.61 -0.90 -14.75
CA GLU A 677 10.39 -1.61 -15.15
C GLU A 677 9.16 -0.79 -14.79
N THR A 678 9.08 -0.33 -13.53
CA THR A 678 7.94 0.45 -13.04
C THR A 678 7.91 1.82 -13.72
N ILE A 679 9.05 2.50 -13.86
CA ILE A 679 9.15 3.80 -14.54
C ILE A 679 8.73 3.71 -16.01
N ARG A 680 9.06 2.62 -16.70
CA ARG A 680 8.60 2.37 -18.06
C ARG A 680 7.08 2.34 -18.14
N ALA A 681 6.42 1.61 -17.24
CA ALA A 681 4.96 1.55 -17.18
C ALA A 681 4.31 2.89 -16.79
N VAL A 682 4.91 3.62 -15.82
CA VAL A 682 4.51 4.99 -15.45
C VAL A 682 4.55 5.91 -16.67
N ARG A 683 5.66 5.88 -17.41
CA ARG A 683 5.88 6.68 -18.62
C ARG A 683 4.89 6.35 -19.72
N GLU A 684 4.69 5.06 -20.01
CA GLU A 684 3.75 4.59 -21.04
C GLU A 684 2.32 5.10 -20.76
N VAL A 685 1.82 4.93 -19.53
CA VAL A 685 0.48 5.42 -19.17
C VAL A 685 0.43 6.95 -19.11
N GLY A 686 1.46 7.59 -18.57
CA GLY A 686 1.54 9.05 -18.45
C GLY A 686 1.53 9.75 -19.82
N TYR A 687 2.25 9.23 -20.81
CA TYR A 687 2.31 9.82 -22.14
C TYR A 687 0.97 9.72 -22.88
N ASP A 688 0.22 8.65 -22.65
CA ASP A 688 -1.10 8.40 -23.24
C ASP A 688 -2.28 8.85 -22.36
N LEU A 689 -2.02 9.46 -21.21
CA LEU A 689 -2.99 9.74 -20.14
C LEU A 689 -4.31 10.33 -20.66
N TYR A 690 -4.21 11.45 -21.39
CA TYR A 690 -5.37 12.18 -21.89
C TYR A 690 -6.07 11.46 -23.03
N ARG A 691 -5.31 10.79 -23.91
CA ARG A 691 -5.85 9.99 -25.01
C ARG A 691 -6.70 8.85 -24.47
N ILE A 692 -6.19 8.09 -23.51
CA ILE A 692 -6.91 6.98 -22.85
C ILE A 692 -8.17 7.51 -22.16
N ARG A 693 -8.06 8.61 -21.42
CA ARG A 693 -9.19 9.19 -20.68
C ARG A 693 -10.30 9.67 -21.62
N LEU A 694 -9.95 10.33 -22.71
CA LEU A 694 -10.92 10.84 -23.69
C LEU A 694 -11.57 9.70 -24.50
N SER A 695 -10.82 8.66 -24.88
CA SER A 695 -11.33 7.55 -25.69
C SER A 695 -12.11 6.49 -24.93
N ALA A 696 -12.02 6.47 -23.59
CA ALA A 696 -12.84 5.58 -22.76
C ALA A 696 -14.35 5.83 -23.01
N PRO A 697 -15.21 4.82 -22.91
CA PRO A 697 -16.66 5.03 -22.99
C PRO A 697 -17.21 5.86 -21.82
#